data_AF-A0A2V4L5H7-F1
#
_entry.id   AF-A0A2V4L5H7-F1
#
_cell.length_a   1.000
_cell.length_b   1.000
_cell.length_c   1.000
_cell.angle_alpha   90.00
_cell.angle_beta   90.00
_cell.angle_gamma   90.00
#
_symmetry.space_group_name_H-M   'P 1'
#
loop_
_entity.id
_entity.type
_entity.pdbx_description
1 polymer ?
#
loop_
_entity_poly.entity_id
_entity_poly.type
_entity_poly.pdbx_seq_one_letter_code
_entity_poly.pdbx_strand_id
1 'polypeptide(L)'
;MAAPLVAAPQGQQTLFSFIKPTDVVKVDSQAASFPELTAEPTAEGEVLRRFTFTAAERPSLRLSPQSGDWDWSQAAAMSLRLQNAMDWAITLEVRIESRDGKVLSSRIALPAGPAQTLLVPLAATSPRALGMRAGAPMPLNLEGQRVLLAETVEGELNLAQVSAVTLSMQRPDVPQSILLGRFGVQAGTAAQQAAYTGIVDAYGQYSRGQWPEKVRNEQQLRDGAAREREQLKAWLAERPQQDRFGGWLGGPTFEAKGFFRTEKRDGRWYLVTPEGNPFYSLGVNAVSAWQSQTYVEGRESMFAALPKDGEPLAAYYGRRDSRSDSGANRGRAFAHGRWYDFYRANLQRSYAQPCPTVQPPLAATPAPAELAPCPPPGFDAERWTQHALDRLQAWGFNSLGNWSDDTLGAAKRLPYSIPLAISGDYATISTGHDWWGGMPDPFDPRFAMAAERAIAIATRDRRDDPWLLGFFADNELAWAAPGDDPKSRYALAYGTLRLTTDVPAKRAFLKQLRDKYRNQNGLSKAWGIELKAWELMEDPGFEPPLPSAEFPQIEKDLQNFQRLFADTYFKTIADSLKWHAPNHLLLGGRFAVATPEAIAACAQYCDVLSFNFYVREPQHGYDFAALRALDKPLLVSEFHFGSRDRGPFWGGVVETYKEEERGPAYAHFLAKALEEPSIVGVHWFQYLDQPVSGRLLDGENGHFGLVAITDRPWQGFVTAVRKANLGVPARLLAPNRP
;
A
#
# COMPACT_ATOMS: atom_id res chain seq x y z
N MET A 1 -21.07 -34.84 -35.00
CA MET A 1 -19.68 -34.43 -35.27
C MET A 1 -18.95 -34.45 -33.95
N ALA A 2 -17.91 -35.28 -33.80
CA ALA A 2 -17.14 -35.37 -32.57
C ALA A 2 -16.29 -34.10 -32.39
N ALA A 3 -16.48 -33.39 -31.29
CA ALA A 3 -15.58 -32.31 -30.89
C ALA A 3 -14.17 -32.88 -30.64
N PRO A 4 -13.09 -32.14 -30.95
CA PRO A 4 -11.74 -32.65 -30.73
C PRO A 4 -11.51 -32.84 -29.24
N LEU A 5 -11.11 -34.05 -28.84
CA LEU A 5 -10.44 -34.27 -27.57
C LEU A 5 -9.14 -33.44 -27.59
N VAL A 6 -9.14 -32.30 -26.90
CA VAL A 6 -7.91 -31.55 -26.65
C VAL A 6 -6.96 -32.49 -25.92
N ALA A 7 -5.85 -32.86 -26.58
CA ALA A 7 -4.80 -33.68 -26.00
C ALA A 7 -4.28 -32.99 -24.74
N ALA A 8 -4.00 -33.78 -23.70
CA ALA A 8 -3.38 -33.23 -22.50
C ALA A 8 -2.02 -32.59 -22.90
N PRO A 9 -1.71 -31.37 -22.43
CA PRO A 9 -0.41 -30.76 -22.68
C PRO A 9 0.73 -31.70 -22.26
N GLN A 10 1.84 -31.66 -23.00
CA GLN A 10 3.02 -32.49 -22.72
C GLN A 10 3.45 -32.33 -21.25
N GLY A 11 3.63 -33.44 -20.53
CA GLY A 11 4.03 -33.44 -19.12
C GLY A 11 2.90 -33.40 -18.09
N GLN A 12 1.62 -33.43 -18.51
CA GLN A 12 0.48 -33.57 -17.59
C GLN A 12 0.08 -35.05 -17.40
N GLN A 13 0.02 -35.50 -16.14
CA GLN A 13 -0.47 -36.81 -15.73
C GLN A 13 -1.88 -36.67 -15.14
N THR A 14 -2.88 -37.30 -15.77
CA THR A 14 -4.23 -37.39 -15.18
C THR A 14 -4.26 -38.50 -14.13
N LEU A 15 -4.68 -38.17 -12.91
CA LEU A 15 -4.85 -39.13 -11.81
C LEU A 15 -6.32 -39.56 -11.66
N PHE A 16 -7.26 -38.67 -11.96
CA PHE A 16 -8.69 -38.93 -11.83
C PHE A 16 -9.50 -38.08 -12.81
N SER A 17 -10.66 -38.60 -13.25
CA SER A 17 -11.64 -37.84 -14.01
C SER A 17 -12.99 -37.88 -13.30
N PHE A 18 -13.55 -36.72 -12.99
CA PHE A 18 -14.89 -36.64 -12.39
C PHE A 18 -16.01 -37.04 -13.36
N ILE A 19 -15.73 -37.05 -14.67
CA ILE A 19 -16.68 -37.39 -15.75
C ILE A 19 -16.67 -38.91 -16.00
N LYS A 20 -15.49 -39.52 -15.93
CA LYS A 20 -15.28 -40.97 -16.08
C LYS A 20 -14.49 -41.47 -14.87
N PRO A 21 -15.13 -41.57 -13.69
CA PRO A 21 -14.44 -41.94 -12.46
C PRO A 21 -13.86 -43.35 -12.58
N THR A 22 -12.64 -43.51 -12.07
CA THR A 22 -11.96 -44.79 -11.91
C THR A 22 -11.74 -45.06 -10.43
N ASP A 23 -11.70 -46.32 -10.03
CA ASP A 23 -11.60 -46.73 -8.61
C ASP A 23 -10.21 -46.54 -7.98
N VAL A 24 -9.35 -45.72 -8.59
CA VAL A 24 -7.97 -45.46 -8.13
C VAL A 24 -7.87 -44.26 -7.18
N VAL A 25 -8.91 -43.43 -7.11
CA VAL A 25 -9.00 -42.29 -6.19
C VAL A 25 -10.31 -42.38 -5.42
N LYS A 26 -10.19 -42.34 -4.09
CA LYS A 26 -11.32 -42.20 -3.17
C LYS A 26 -11.77 -40.74 -3.14
N VAL A 27 -13.07 -40.52 -3.25
CA VAL A 27 -13.71 -39.20 -3.23
C VAL A 27 -14.64 -39.13 -2.03
N ASP A 28 -14.26 -38.36 -1.02
CA ASP A 28 -15.07 -38.09 0.17
C ASP A 28 -15.60 -36.65 0.14
N SER A 29 -16.76 -36.41 0.73
CA SER A 29 -17.35 -35.07 0.83
C SER A 29 -17.96 -34.84 2.21
N GLN A 30 -17.85 -33.61 2.70
CA GLN A 30 -18.45 -33.17 3.96
C GLN A 30 -19.27 -31.91 3.70
N ALA A 31 -20.55 -31.93 4.09
CA ALA A 31 -21.49 -30.83 3.82
C ALA A 31 -21.45 -30.34 2.36
N ALA A 32 -21.24 -31.27 1.43
CA ALA A 32 -21.14 -31.03 0.01
C ALA A 32 -21.52 -32.32 -0.74
N SER A 33 -21.95 -32.22 -1.99
CA SER A 33 -22.38 -33.39 -2.76
C SER A 33 -22.32 -33.19 -4.27
N PHE A 34 -22.35 -34.29 -5.01
CA PHE A 34 -22.68 -34.30 -6.43
C PHE A 34 -24.21 -34.36 -6.55
N PRO A 35 -24.90 -33.25 -6.93
CA PRO A 35 -26.36 -33.25 -6.99
C PRO A 35 -26.89 -34.22 -8.06
N GLU A 36 -26.11 -34.43 -9.13
CA GLU A 36 -26.42 -35.33 -10.23
C GLU A 36 -25.32 -36.39 -10.41
N LEU A 37 -25.70 -37.56 -10.89
CA LEU A 37 -24.76 -38.65 -11.20
C LEU A 37 -24.00 -38.40 -12.51
N THR A 38 -24.62 -37.69 -13.45
CA THR A 38 -24.08 -37.44 -14.79
C THR A 38 -23.34 -36.12 -14.88
N ALA A 39 -22.36 -36.05 -15.78
CA ALA A 39 -21.75 -34.79 -16.17
C ALA A 39 -22.69 -33.97 -17.07
N GLU A 40 -22.51 -32.66 -17.10
CA GLU A 40 -23.30 -31.71 -17.88
C GLU A 40 -22.40 -30.90 -18.82
N PRO A 41 -22.90 -30.49 -20.00
CA PRO A 41 -22.18 -29.59 -20.88
C PRO A 41 -22.14 -28.17 -20.32
N THR A 42 -20.99 -27.52 -20.43
CA THR A 42 -20.83 -26.08 -20.21
C THR A 42 -21.38 -25.30 -21.41
N ALA A 43 -21.50 -23.98 -21.26
CA ALA A 43 -21.89 -23.09 -22.37
C ALA A 43 -20.94 -23.19 -23.58
N GLU A 44 -19.68 -23.59 -23.37
CA GLU A 44 -18.68 -23.78 -24.42
C GLU A 44 -18.62 -25.24 -24.93
N GLY A 45 -19.53 -26.11 -24.47
CA GLY A 45 -19.66 -27.50 -24.91
C GLY A 45 -18.68 -28.48 -24.26
N GLU A 46 -17.87 -28.05 -23.30
CA GLU A 46 -17.05 -28.96 -22.48
C GLU A 46 -17.94 -29.70 -21.49
N VAL A 47 -17.72 -31.00 -21.29
CA VAL A 47 -18.51 -31.79 -20.33
C VAL A 47 -17.79 -31.82 -18.99
N LEU A 48 -18.43 -31.37 -17.92
CA LEU A 48 -17.88 -31.34 -16.55
C LEU A 48 -18.93 -31.83 -15.54
N ARG A 49 -18.51 -32.24 -14.35
CA ARG A 49 -19.43 -32.75 -13.31
C ARG A 49 -19.65 -31.72 -12.21
N ARG A 50 -20.91 -31.38 -11.95
CA ARG A 50 -21.30 -30.43 -10.90
C ARG A 50 -21.02 -30.98 -9.51
N PHE A 51 -20.45 -30.13 -8.66
CA PHE A 51 -20.25 -30.37 -7.23
C PHE A 51 -20.71 -29.14 -6.46
N THR A 52 -21.48 -29.33 -5.40
CA THR A 52 -22.11 -28.25 -4.63
C THR A 52 -21.67 -28.29 -3.18
N PHE A 53 -21.07 -27.21 -2.71
CA PHE A 53 -20.78 -26.93 -1.31
C PHE A 53 -22.04 -26.35 -0.66
N THR A 54 -22.51 -26.92 0.44
CA THR A 54 -23.67 -26.38 1.19
C THR A 54 -23.23 -25.29 2.17
N ALA A 55 -24.17 -24.49 2.67
CA ALA A 55 -23.91 -23.49 3.70
C ALA A 55 -23.58 -24.18 5.04
N ALA A 56 -22.30 -24.38 5.30
CA ALA A 56 -21.76 -25.01 6.50
C ALA A 56 -20.41 -24.36 6.86
N GLU A 57 -19.86 -24.62 8.05
CA GLU A 57 -18.63 -23.98 8.51
C GLU A 57 -17.44 -24.19 7.56
N ARG A 58 -17.25 -25.43 7.08
CA ARG A 58 -16.18 -25.79 6.15
C ARG A 58 -16.57 -26.95 5.21
N PRO A 59 -17.55 -26.75 4.31
CA PRO A 59 -17.91 -27.77 3.33
C PRO A 59 -16.69 -28.14 2.47
N SER A 60 -16.51 -29.42 2.16
CA SER A 60 -15.29 -29.89 1.52
C SER A 60 -15.47 -31.08 0.58
N LEU A 61 -14.53 -31.18 -0.37
CA LEU A 61 -14.28 -32.31 -1.26
C LEU A 61 -12.86 -32.80 -1.01
N ARG A 62 -12.70 -34.05 -0.59
CA ARG A 62 -11.40 -34.68 -0.36
C ARG A 62 -11.14 -35.78 -1.38
N LEU A 63 -9.97 -35.74 -1.99
CA LEU A 63 -9.43 -36.75 -2.89
C LEU A 63 -8.24 -37.43 -2.24
N SER A 64 -8.22 -38.76 -2.19
CA SER A 64 -7.09 -39.55 -1.68
C SER A 64 -6.86 -40.78 -2.55
N PRO A 65 -5.63 -41.32 -2.64
CA PRO A 65 -5.41 -42.59 -3.33
C PRO A 65 -6.22 -43.72 -2.68
N GLN A 66 -6.69 -44.67 -3.49
CA GLN A 66 -7.41 -45.85 -2.99
C GLN A 66 -6.51 -46.72 -2.08
N SER A 67 -5.21 -46.72 -2.31
CA SER A 67 -4.20 -47.42 -1.52
C SER A 67 -2.86 -46.68 -1.58
N GLY A 68 -2.09 -46.68 -0.48
CA GLY A 68 -0.76 -46.07 -0.43
C GLY A 68 -0.80 -44.55 -0.41
N ASP A 69 0.23 -43.93 -1.00
CA ASP A 69 0.30 -42.48 -1.25
C ASP A 69 0.57 -42.25 -2.74
N TRP A 70 0.34 -41.02 -3.22
CA TRP A 70 0.88 -40.61 -4.50
C TRP A 70 2.34 -40.18 -4.39
N ASP A 71 3.16 -40.61 -5.35
CA ASP A 71 4.50 -40.06 -5.58
C ASP A 71 4.43 -38.98 -6.67
N TRP A 72 4.57 -37.74 -6.25
CA TRP A 72 4.60 -36.53 -7.06
C TRP A 72 6.00 -35.94 -7.17
N SER A 73 7.06 -36.70 -6.88
CA SER A 73 8.44 -36.18 -6.86
C SER A 73 8.92 -35.62 -8.21
N GLN A 74 8.26 -36.00 -9.32
CA GLN A 74 8.53 -35.49 -10.67
C GLN A 74 7.59 -34.35 -11.10
N ALA A 75 6.62 -33.98 -10.25
CA ALA A 75 5.65 -32.93 -10.52
C ALA A 75 6.09 -31.59 -9.95
N ALA A 76 5.67 -30.51 -10.61
CA ALA A 76 5.88 -29.14 -10.14
C ALA A 76 4.56 -28.44 -9.76
N ALA A 77 3.42 -28.93 -10.24
CA ALA A 77 2.10 -28.42 -9.89
C ALA A 77 1.04 -29.52 -9.83
N MET A 78 0.07 -29.36 -8.93
CA MET A 78 -1.23 -30.02 -9.03
C MET A 78 -2.07 -29.31 -10.08
N SER A 79 -2.80 -30.05 -10.91
CA SER A 79 -3.69 -29.54 -11.94
C SER A 79 -5.13 -29.98 -11.71
N LEU A 80 -6.08 -29.06 -11.86
CA LEU A 80 -7.52 -29.34 -11.79
C LEU A 80 -8.26 -28.56 -12.87
N ARG A 81 -8.94 -29.26 -13.78
CA ARG A 81 -9.89 -28.63 -14.69
C ARG A 81 -11.19 -28.34 -13.93
N LEU A 82 -11.59 -27.08 -13.86
CA LEU A 82 -12.82 -26.68 -13.18
C LEU A 82 -13.47 -25.45 -13.81
N GLN A 83 -14.74 -25.23 -13.49
CA GLN A 83 -15.48 -24.01 -13.78
C GLN A 83 -16.22 -23.56 -12.53
N ASN A 84 -16.27 -22.24 -12.28
CA ASN A 84 -17.21 -21.69 -11.32
C ASN A 84 -18.62 -21.73 -11.92
N ALA A 85 -19.57 -22.38 -11.24
CA ALA A 85 -20.95 -22.48 -11.70
C ALA A 85 -21.86 -21.41 -11.10
N MET A 86 -21.28 -20.39 -10.47
CA MET A 86 -21.96 -19.21 -9.95
C MET A 86 -21.78 -18.01 -10.89
N ASP A 87 -22.70 -17.05 -10.81
CA ASP A 87 -22.62 -15.79 -11.56
C ASP A 87 -21.66 -14.76 -10.93
N TRP A 88 -21.06 -15.10 -9.79
CA TRP A 88 -20.10 -14.28 -9.05
C TRP A 88 -18.83 -15.06 -8.73
N ALA A 89 -17.72 -14.36 -8.47
CA ALA A 89 -16.47 -14.98 -8.06
C ALA A 89 -16.58 -15.65 -6.68
N ILE A 90 -16.00 -16.83 -6.53
CA ILE A 90 -15.98 -17.58 -5.26
C ILE A 90 -14.55 -17.75 -4.76
N THR A 91 -14.38 -18.03 -3.46
CA THR A 91 -13.07 -18.37 -2.90
C THR A 91 -13.02 -19.86 -2.58
N LEU A 92 -12.05 -20.57 -3.17
CA LEU A 92 -11.74 -21.95 -2.82
C LEU A 92 -10.45 -22.01 -2.00
N GLU A 93 -10.45 -22.76 -0.91
CA GLU A 93 -9.24 -23.19 -0.23
C GLU A 93 -8.80 -24.55 -0.78
N VAL A 94 -7.55 -24.63 -1.21
CA VAL A 94 -6.90 -25.87 -1.62
C VAL A 94 -5.89 -26.27 -0.54
N ARG A 95 -5.97 -27.50 -0.07
CA ARG A 95 -5.03 -28.08 0.89
C ARG A 95 -4.48 -29.39 0.32
N ILE A 96 -3.16 -29.53 0.28
CA ILE A 96 -2.45 -30.74 -0.18
C ILE A 96 -1.64 -31.27 0.98
N GLU A 97 -1.83 -32.53 1.35
CA GLU A 97 -1.27 -33.11 2.58
C GLU A 97 -0.40 -34.32 2.25
N SER A 98 0.76 -34.43 2.88
CA SER A 98 1.57 -35.65 2.86
C SER A 98 1.42 -36.45 4.14
N ARG A 99 1.75 -37.75 4.07
CA ARG A 99 1.58 -38.70 5.18
C ARG A 99 2.31 -38.30 6.46
N ASP A 100 3.43 -37.58 6.32
CA ASP A 100 4.22 -37.03 7.44
C ASP A 100 3.59 -35.81 8.12
N GLY A 101 2.38 -35.40 7.71
CA GLY A 101 1.64 -34.29 8.29
C GLY A 101 2.02 -32.92 7.73
N LYS A 102 2.94 -32.84 6.76
CA LYS A 102 3.24 -31.59 6.06
C LYS A 102 2.12 -31.21 5.10
N VAL A 103 1.94 -29.91 4.90
CA VAL A 103 0.82 -29.36 4.14
C VAL A 103 1.23 -28.15 3.31
N LEU A 104 0.79 -28.15 2.05
CA LEU A 104 0.66 -26.94 1.25
C LEU A 104 -0.80 -26.46 1.26
N SER A 105 -0.98 -25.15 1.37
CA SER A 105 -2.28 -24.52 1.31
C SER A 105 -2.29 -23.31 0.39
N SER A 106 -3.43 -23.07 -0.26
CA SER A 106 -3.61 -21.92 -1.14
C SER A 106 -5.06 -21.45 -1.11
N ARG A 107 -5.26 -20.13 -1.22
CA ARG A 107 -6.57 -19.50 -1.34
C ARG A 107 -6.74 -18.99 -2.77
N ILE A 108 -7.73 -19.54 -3.46
CA ILE A 108 -7.96 -19.32 -4.90
C ILE A 108 -9.19 -18.44 -5.08
N ALA A 109 -9.00 -17.27 -5.67
CA ALA A 109 -10.11 -16.49 -6.22
C ALA A 109 -10.49 -17.11 -7.57
N LEU A 110 -11.66 -17.77 -7.62
CA LEU A 110 -12.17 -18.43 -8.81
C LEU A 110 -13.25 -17.54 -9.48
N PRO A 111 -12.95 -16.89 -10.61
CA PRO A 111 -13.93 -16.05 -11.29
C PRO A 111 -15.07 -16.88 -11.91
N ALA A 112 -16.21 -16.24 -12.12
CA ALA A 112 -17.31 -16.79 -12.90
C ALA A 112 -16.90 -17.00 -14.37
N GLY A 113 -17.62 -17.87 -15.07
CA GLY A 113 -17.37 -18.10 -16.51
C GLY A 113 -16.24 -19.10 -16.77
N PRO A 114 -15.83 -19.27 -18.05
CA PRO A 114 -15.68 -20.61 -18.58
C PRO A 114 -14.58 -21.46 -17.94
N ALA A 115 -14.71 -22.76 -18.16
CA ALA A 115 -13.82 -23.77 -17.65
C ALA A 115 -12.34 -23.41 -17.86
N GLN A 116 -11.57 -23.62 -16.81
CA GLN A 116 -10.17 -23.26 -16.69
C GLN A 116 -9.39 -24.33 -15.95
N THR A 117 -8.08 -24.36 -16.17
CA THR A 117 -7.18 -25.29 -15.50
C THR A 117 -6.51 -24.56 -14.34
N LEU A 118 -6.92 -24.88 -13.12
CA LEU A 118 -6.22 -24.46 -11.90
C LEU A 118 -4.90 -25.22 -11.80
N LEU A 119 -3.80 -24.46 -11.65
CA LEU A 119 -2.48 -24.98 -11.33
C LEU A 119 -2.09 -24.51 -9.94
N VAL A 120 -1.82 -25.44 -9.03
CA VAL A 120 -1.30 -25.15 -7.68
C VAL A 120 0.16 -25.62 -7.63
N PRO A 121 1.14 -24.71 -7.57
CA PRO A 121 2.54 -25.07 -7.39
C PRO A 121 2.74 -25.99 -6.18
N LEU A 122 3.55 -27.02 -6.34
CA LEU A 122 3.87 -27.99 -5.28
C LEU A 122 5.06 -27.55 -4.40
N ALA A 123 5.35 -26.25 -4.41
CA ALA A 123 6.30 -25.58 -3.55
C ALA A 123 5.72 -24.21 -3.15
N ALA A 124 6.13 -23.71 -1.98
CA ALA A 124 5.69 -22.40 -1.51
C ALA A 124 6.08 -21.30 -2.51
N THR A 125 5.15 -20.39 -2.79
CA THR A 125 5.36 -19.27 -3.69
C THR A 125 4.44 -18.12 -3.34
N SER A 126 4.80 -16.91 -3.74
CA SER A 126 3.98 -15.71 -3.56
C SER A 126 4.39 -14.62 -4.54
N PRO A 127 3.54 -13.62 -4.81
CA PRO A 127 3.95 -12.42 -5.53
C PRO A 127 5.13 -11.71 -4.86
N ARG A 128 5.23 -11.77 -3.52
CA ARG A 128 6.34 -11.19 -2.75
C ARG A 128 7.67 -11.85 -3.10
N ALA A 129 7.68 -13.17 -3.27
CA ALA A 129 8.86 -13.90 -3.75
C ALA A 129 9.29 -13.46 -5.17
N LEU A 130 8.41 -12.80 -5.91
CA LEU A 130 8.68 -12.20 -7.22
C LEU A 130 8.91 -10.68 -7.16
N GLY A 131 9.02 -10.10 -5.95
CA GLY A 131 9.26 -8.67 -5.73
C GLY A 131 8.01 -7.79 -5.78
N MET A 132 6.81 -8.38 -5.81
CA MET A 132 5.53 -7.68 -6.03
C MET A 132 4.57 -7.87 -4.85
N ARG A 133 3.67 -6.90 -4.62
CA ARG A 133 2.60 -7.03 -3.62
C ARG A 133 1.49 -7.96 -4.10
N ALA A 134 1.03 -7.77 -5.35
CA ALA A 134 0.05 -8.59 -6.01
C ALA A 134 0.65 -9.19 -7.30
N GLY A 135 0.24 -10.41 -7.67
CA GLY A 135 0.72 -11.06 -8.89
C GLY A 135 -0.14 -10.70 -10.11
N ALA A 136 0.19 -11.27 -11.26
CA ALA A 136 -0.46 -10.91 -12.52
C ALA A 136 -1.94 -11.34 -12.56
N PRO A 137 -2.83 -10.57 -13.20
CA PRO A 137 -4.24 -10.91 -13.33
C PRO A 137 -4.46 -12.32 -13.86
N MET A 138 -5.35 -13.05 -13.20
CA MET A 138 -5.73 -14.42 -13.54
C MET A 138 -7.24 -14.51 -13.86
N PRO A 139 -7.65 -15.47 -14.71
CA PRO A 139 -6.82 -16.43 -15.42
C PRO A 139 -6.08 -15.83 -16.63
N LEU A 140 -5.03 -16.50 -17.09
CA LEU A 140 -4.34 -16.17 -18.33
C LEU A 140 -4.62 -17.20 -19.42
N ASN A 141 -4.57 -16.76 -20.69
CA ASN A 141 -4.60 -17.67 -21.83
C ASN A 141 -3.15 -18.04 -22.21
N LEU A 142 -2.81 -19.32 -22.11
CA LEU A 142 -1.53 -19.91 -22.55
C LEU A 142 -1.82 -20.93 -23.64
N GLU A 143 -1.32 -20.68 -24.86
CA GLU A 143 -1.47 -21.61 -26.00
C GLU A 143 -2.94 -22.04 -26.26
N GLY A 144 -3.89 -21.09 -26.08
CA GLY A 144 -5.32 -21.34 -26.23
C GLY A 144 -6.00 -22.01 -25.02
N GLN A 145 -5.24 -22.31 -23.96
CA GLN A 145 -5.76 -22.84 -22.70
C GLN A 145 -5.92 -21.74 -21.66
N ARG A 146 -7.07 -21.72 -20.98
CA ARG A 146 -7.29 -20.86 -19.83
C ARG A 146 -6.70 -21.47 -18.58
N VAL A 147 -5.68 -20.81 -18.02
CA VAL A 147 -4.93 -21.25 -16.86
C VAL A 147 -5.18 -20.29 -15.70
N LEU A 148 -5.53 -20.85 -14.55
CA LEU A 148 -5.61 -20.15 -13.28
C LEU A 148 -4.44 -20.60 -12.41
N LEU A 149 -3.40 -19.80 -12.31
CA LEU A 149 -2.25 -20.13 -11.46
C LEU A 149 -2.54 -19.68 -10.02
N ALA A 150 -2.36 -20.57 -9.06
CA ALA A 150 -2.35 -20.21 -7.64
C ALA A 150 -1.11 -19.35 -7.35
N GLU A 151 -1.33 -18.06 -7.14
CA GLU A 151 -0.24 -17.09 -6.99
C GLU A 151 0.44 -17.17 -5.63
N THR A 152 -0.30 -17.58 -4.60
CA THR A 152 0.22 -17.77 -3.23
C THR A 152 -0.02 -19.21 -2.80
N VAL A 153 1.05 -19.90 -2.45
CA VAL A 153 1.04 -21.24 -1.84
C VAL A 153 1.93 -21.19 -0.61
N GLU A 154 1.41 -21.63 0.53
CA GLU A 154 2.07 -21.58 1.83
C GLU A 154 2.27 -22.99 2.39
N GLY A 155 3.35 -23.17 3.15
CA GLY A 155 3.69 -24.43 3.81
C GLY A 155 4.72 -25.26 3.04
N GLU A 156 4.75 -26.56 3.32
CA GLU A 156 5.70 -27.50 2.76
C GLU A 156 4.99 -28.82 2.44
N LEU A 157 5.52 -29.61 1.50
CA LEU A 157 4.95 -30.91 1.16
C LEU A 157 6.06 -31.92 0.92
N ASN A 158 5.88 -33.15 1.40
CA ASN A 158 6.70 -34.27 0.98
C ASN A 158 6.08 -34.92 -0.27
N LEU A 159 6.69 -34.65 -1.42
CA LEU A 159 6.16 -35.07 -2.72
C LEU A 159 6.14 -36.59 -2.92
N ALA A 160 6.98 -37.36 -2.22
CA ALA A 160 7.01 -38.82 -2.36
C ALA A 160 5.85 -39.52 -1.65
N GLN A 161 5.10 -38.81 -0.79
CA GLN A 161 4.10 -39.39 0.11
C GLN A 161 2.84 -38.52 0.20
N VAL A 162 2.35 -38.01 -0.94
CA VAL A 162 1.14 -37.18 -0.96
C VAL A 162 -0.09 -38.04 -0.68
N SER A 163 -0.77 -37.71 0.41
CA SER A 163 -1.86 -38.51 0.97
C SER A 163 -3.25 -38.00 0.60
N ALA A 164 -3.41 -36.69 0.37
CA ALA A 164 -4.71 -36.13 0.00
C ALA A 164 -4.63 -34.73 -0.63
N VAL A 165 -5.68 -34.39 -1.38
CA VAL A 165 -6.04 -33.03 -1.77
C VAL A 165 -7.44 -32.72 -1.27
N THR A 166 -7.63 -31.58 -0.64
CA THR A 166 -8.94 -31.10 -0.18
C THR A 166 -9.26 -29.74 -0.79
N LEU A 167 -10.43 -29.63 -1.42
CA LEU A 167 -11.04 -28.35 -1.78
C LEU A 167 -12.07 -28.00 -0.72
N SER A 168 -12.07 -26.77 -0.21
CA SER A 168 -13.08 -26.34 0.76
C SER A 168 -13.45 -24.87 0.60
N MET A 169 -14.53 -24.45 1.26
CA MET A 169 -14.92 -23.05 1.40
C MET A 169 -15.03 -22.71 2.88
N GLN A 170 -14.65 -21.49 3.25
CA GLN A 170 -14.84 -20.99 4.61
C GLN A 170 -16.23 -20.38 4.72
N ARG A 171 -17.15 -21.07 5.41
CA ARG A 171 -18.49 -20.60 5.78
C ARG A 171 -19.25 -19.85 4.65
N PRO A 172 -19.55 -20.48 3.51
CA PRO A 172 -20.36 -19.83 2.49
C PRO A 172 -21.79 -19.58 3.01
N ASP A 173 -22.34 -18.39 2.77
CA ASP A 173 -23.68 -18.01 3.24
C ASP A 173 -24.82 -18.74 2.51
N VAL A 174 -24.54 -19.15 1.27
CA VAL A 174 -25.47 -19.87 0.39
C VAL A 174 -24.75 -21.04 -0.27
N PRO A 175 -25.47 -22.09 -0.74
CA PRO A 175 -24.85 -23.14 -1.53
C PRO A 175 -24.12 -22.58 -2.75
N GLN A 176 -22.90 -23.07 -3.01
CA GLN A 176 -22.08 -22.66 -4.15
C GLN A 176 -21.62 -23.88 -4.93
N SER A 177 -21.74 -23.82 -6.25
CA SER A 177 -21.40 -24.92 -7.15
C SER A 177 -20.16 -24.63 -7.98
N ILE A 178 -19.37 -25.67 -8.20
CA ILE A 178 -18.32 -25.73 -9.22
C ILE A 178 -18.56 -26.91 -10.15
N LEU A 179 -18.03 -26.85 -11.37
CA LEU A 179 -17.98 -27.97 -12.28
C LEU A 179 -16.55 -28.51 -12.31
N LEU A 180 -16.39 -29.83 -12.22
CA LEU A 180 -15.10 -30.52 -12.08
C LEU A 180 -14.84 -31.44 -13.28
N GLY A 181 -13.60 -31.43 -13.75
CA GLY A 181 -13.15 -32.19 -14.92
C GLY A 181 -12.06 -33.22 -14.59
N ARG A 182 -10.85 -33.02 -15.11
CA ARG A 182 -9.68 -33.85 -14.85
C ARG A 182 -8.88 -33.31 -13.66
N PHE A 183 -8.49 -34.19 -12.75
CA PHE A 183 -7.55 -33.94 -11.66
C PHE A 183 -6.25 -34.69 -11.92
N GLY A 184 -5.12 -34.05 -11.65
CA GLY A 184 -3.83 -34.66 -11.85
C GLY A 184 -2.66 -33.77 -11.45
N VAL A 185 -1.50 -34.04 -12.03
CA VAL A 185 -0.27 -33.27 -11.80
C VAL A 185 0.40 -32.90 -13.11
N GLN A 186 1.24 -31.87 -13.07
CA GLN A 186 2.02 -31.40 -14.21
C GLN A 186 3.50 -31.29 -13.82
N ALA A 187 4.37 -31.81 -14.69
CA ALA A 187 5.81 -31.67 -14.58
C ALA A 187 6.29 -30.29 -15.10
N GLY A 188 7.41 -29.82 -14.54
CA GLY A 188 8.08 -28.58 -14.96
C GLY A 188 7.34 -27.28 -14.60
N THR A 189 8.05 -26.15 -14.72
CA THR A 189 7.57 -24.83 -14.27
C THR A 189 7.18 -23.88 -15.40
N ALA A 190 7.00 -24.40 -16.62
CA ALA A 190 6.80 -23.59 -17.82
C ALA A 190 5.54 -22.70 -17.73
N ALA A 191 4.43 -23.20 -17.19
CA ALA A 191 3.21 -22.40 -17.02
C ALA A 191 3.40 -21.29 -15.97
N GLN A 192 4.12 -21.57 -14.87
CA GLN A 192 4.46 -20.58 -13.85
C GLN A 192 5.37 -19.50 -14.43
N GLN A 193 6.41 -19.88 -15.19
CA GLN A 193 7.31 -18.94 -15.87
C GLN A 193 6.54 -18.10 -16.88
N ALA A 194 5.74 -18.75 -17.74
CA ALA A 194 4.92 -18.08 -18.73
C ALA A 194 3.91 -17.11 -18.11
N ALA A 195 3.44 -17.33 -16.87
CA ALA A 195 2.58 -16.38 -16.18
C ALA A 195 3.25 -15.01 -15.98
N TYR A 196 4.57 -14.99 -15.78
CA TYR A 196 5.33 -13.77 -15.47
C TYR A 196 6.25 -13.28 -16.59
N THR A 197 6.55 -14.09 -17.60
CA THR A 197 7.41 -13.67 -18.74
C THR A 197 6.77 -12.55 -19.55
N GLY A 198 7.50 -11.45 -19.77
CA GLY A 198 7.10 -10.35 -20.62
C GLY A 198 5.83 -9.63 -20.17
N ILE A 199 5.51 -9.64 -18.87
CA ILE A 199 4.34 -8.95 -18.31
C ILE A 199 4.48 -7.43 -18.28
N VAL A 200 5.68 -6.88 -18.42
CA VAL A 200 5.93 -5.43 -18.49
C VAL A 200 6.35 -5.04 -19.90
N ASP A 201 5.63 -4.10 -20.52
CA ASP A 201 5.98 -3.57 -21.85
C ASP A 201 7.09 -2.50 -21.79
N ALA A 202 7.52 -1.99 -22.95
CA ALA A 202 8.59 -1.01 -23.07
C ALA A 202 8.29 0.34 -22.36
N TYR A 203 7.04 0.60 -22.00
CA TYR A 203 6.58 1.81 -21.29
C TYR A 203 6.33 1.55 -19.80
N GLY A 204 6.59 0.34 -19.29
CA GLY A 204 6.37 -0.01 -17.90
C GLY A 204 4.94 -0.44 -17.58
N GLN A 205 4.07 -0.59 -18.59
CA GLN A 205 2.67 -0.98 -18.40
C GLN A 205 2.52 -2.51 -18.44
N TYR A 206 1.42 -3.02 -17.86
CA TYR A 206 1.08 -4.43 -18.01
C TYR A 206 0.84 -4.77 -19.47
N SER A 207 1.64 -5.68 -20.03
CA SER A 207 1.69 -5.93 -21.47
C SER A 207 0.42 -6.60 -22.01
N ARG A 208 -0.23 -7.47 -21.22
CA ARG A 208 -1.35 -8.31 -21.67
C ARG A 208 -2.73 -7.68 -21.45
N GLY A 209 -2.82 -6.66 -20.59
CA GLY A 209 -4.06 -5.93 -20.36
C GLY A 209 -4.38 -4.96 -21.49
N GLN A 210 -5.65 -4.62 -21.65
CA GLN A 210 -6.12 -3.55 -22.54
C GLN A 210 -7.08 -2.67 -21.75
N TRP A 211 -6.88 -1.36 -21.86
CA TRP A 211 -7.75 -0.35 -21.27
C TRP A 211 -7.72 0.90 -22.17
N PRO A 212 -8.71 1.80 -22.05
CA PRO A 212 -8.87 2.92 -22.99
C PRO A 212 -7.64 3.84 -23.11
N GLU A 213 -6.94 4.08 -22.00
CA GLU A 213 -5.82 5.02 -21.92
C GLU A 213 -4.44 4.39 -22.19
N LYS A 214 -4.37 3.08 -22.49
CA LYS A 214 -3.11 2.36 -22.65
C LYS A 214 -2.27 2.95 -23.79
N VAL A 215 -1.02 3.28 -23.50
CA VAL A 215 -0.06 3.79 -24.48
C VAL A 215 0.52 2.64 -25.30
N ARG A 216 0.55 2.79 -26.62
CA ARG A 216 1.05 1.80 -27.57
C ARG A 216 2.27 2.29 -28.35
N ASN A 217 2.45 3.60 -28.46
CA ASN A 217 3.58 4.21 -29.17
C ASN A 217 3.92 5.60 -28.62
N GLU A 218 5.08 6.14 -29.00
CA GLU A 218 5.54 7.46 -28.57
C GLU A 218 4.67 8.61 -29.09
N GLN A 219 4.02 8.45 -30.26
CA GLN A 219 3.12 9.49 -30.78
C GLN A 219 1.95 9.73 -29.82
N GLN A 220 1.38 8.66 -29.25
CA GLN A 220 0.32 8.78 -28.25
C GLN A 220 0.76 9.49 -26.96
N LEU A 221 2.02 9.32 -26.56
CA LEU A 221 2.60 10.08 -25.44
C LEU A 221 2.63 11.58 -25.77
N ARG A 222 3.20 11.94 -26.92
CA ARG A 222 3.34 13.34 -27.37
C ARG A 222 1.99 14.03 -27.57
N ASP A 223 1.06 13.36 -28.26
CA ASP A 223 -0.30 13.88 -28.49
C ASP A 223 -1.05 14.04 -27.16
N GLY A 224 -0.85 13.09 -26.25
CA GLY A 224 -1.39 13.17 -24.91
C GLY A 224 -0.90 14.39 -24.15
N ALA A 225 0.42 14.61 -24.13
CA ALA A 225 1.05 15.75 -23.48
C ALA A 225 0.57 17.09 -24.08
N ALA A 226 0.43 17.16 -25.41
CA ALA A 226 -0.08 18.34 -26.09
C ALA A 226 -1.53 18.66 -25.69
N ARG A 227 -2.42 17.66 -25.67
CA ARG A 227 -3.82 17.85 -25.23
C ARG A 227 -3.92 18.29 -23.78
N GLU A 228 -3.12 17.69 -22.90
CA GLU A 228 -3.10 18.06 -21.50
C GLU A 228 -2.65 19.51 -21.29
N ARG A 229 -1.61 19.97 -21.99
CA ARG A 229 -1.13 21.35 -21.88
C ARG A 229 -2.22 22.39 -22.18
N GLU A 230 -3.01 22.18 -23.23
CA GLU A 230 -4.12 23.08 -23.56
C GLU A 230 -5.24 23.02 -22.50
N GLN A 231 -5.53 21.83 -21.97
CA GLN A 231 -6.51 21.68 -20.89
C GLN A 231 -6.05 22.39 -19.60
N LEU A 232 -4.79 22.22 -19.19
CA LEU A 232 -4.25 22.86 -17.99
C LEU A 232 -4.33 24.38 -18.10
N LYS A 233 -4.02 24.96 -19.27
CA LYS A 233 -4.16 26.39 -19.52
C LYS A 233 -5.58 26.89 -19.23
N ALA A 234 -6.60 26.18 -19.72
CA ALA A 234 -8.00 26.52 -19.46
C ALA A 234 -8.36 26.37 -17.98
N TRP A 235 -7.99 25.24 -17.36
CA TRP A 235 -8.34 24.97 -15.97
C TRP A 235 -7.64 25.89 -14.95
N LEU A 236 -6.42 26.33 -15.23
CA LEU A 236 -5.69 27.29 -14.39
C LEU A 236 -6.35 28.67 -14.37
N ALA A 237 -7.04 29.05 -15.46
CA ALA A 237 -7.77 30.32 -15.55
C ALA A 237 -9.09 30.31 -14.75
N GLU A 238 -9.61 29.12 -14.41
CA GLU A 238 -10.86 28.92 -13.65
C GLU A 238 -10.64 28.72 -12.14
N ARG A 239 -9.41 28.92 -11.64
CA ARG A 239 -9.11 28.71 -10.22
C ARG A 239 -9.85 29.71 -9.33
N PRO A 240 -10.22 29.30 -8.10
CA PRO A 240 -10.85 30.21 -7.15
C PRO A 240 -9.88 31.33 -6.76
N GLN A 241 -10.43 32.46 -6.35
CA GLN A 241 -9.60 33.55 -5.80
C GLN A 241 -8.97 33.10 -4.49
N GLN A 242 -7.63 33.11 -4.48
CA GLN A 242 -6.81 32.68 -3.37
C GLN A 242 -5.74 33.73 -3.09
N ASP A 243 -5.27 33.77 -1.86
CA ASP A 243 -4.00 34.41 -1.53
C ASP A 243 -2.82 33.65 -2.13
N ARG A 244 -1.59 34.20 -2.00
CA ARG A 244 -0.41 33.56 -2.58
C ARG A 244 -0.14 32.16 -2.00
N PHE A 245 -0.60 31.87 -0.78
CA PHE A 245 -0.38 30.61 -0.08
C PHE A 245 -1.54 29.61 -0.28
N GLY A 246 -2.51 29.91 -1.14
CA GLY A 246 -3.62 29.03 -1.47
C GLY A 246 -4.82 29.10 -0.51
N GLY A 247 -4.82 30.06 0.43
CA GLY A 247 -5.96 30.36 1.29
C GLY A 247 -7.06 31.07 0.51
N TRP A 248 -8.33 30.76 0.78
CA TRP A 248 -9.43 31.32 -0.01
C TRP A 248 -9.83 32.72 0.46
N LEU A 249 -10.05 33.61 -0.51
CA LEU A 249 -10.56 34.95 -0.25
C LEU A 249 -12.09 34.94 -0.08
N GLY A 250 -12.64 35.91 0.64
CA GLY A 250 -14.09 36.11 0.78
C GLY A 250 -14.77 35.29 1.90
N GLY A 251 -14.01 34.62 2.75
CA GLY A 251 -14.51 34.00 3.98
C GLY A 251 -14.09 34.73 5.27
N PRO A 252 -14.14 34.05 6.43
CA PRO A 252 -13.73 34.62 7.70
C PRO A 252 -12.26 35.06 7.67
N THR A 253 -11.99 36.35 7.93
CA THR A 253 -10.61 36.88 8.01
C THR A 253 -10.01 36.63 9.38
N PHE A 254 -8.74 36.27 9.43
CA PHE A 254 -7.96 36.00 10.63
C PHE A 254 -6.78 36.99 10.72
N GLU A 255 -6.15 37.10 11.89
CA GLU A 255 -4.90 37.85 12.02
C GLU A 255 -3.79 37.19 11.18
N ALA A 256 -3.16 37.98 10.31
CA ALA A 256 -2.01 37.58 9.49
C ALA A 256 -0.73 37.57 10.33
N LYS A 257 -0.17 36.38 10.59
CA LYS A 257 1.02 36.21 11.44
C LYS A 257 2.29 35.85 10.67
N GLY A 258 2.23 35.81 9.34
CA GLY A 258 3.38 35.49 8.49
C GLY A 258 3.70 33.99 8.39
N PHE A 259 3.00 33.13 9.12
CA PHE A 259 3.16 31.68 9.08
C PHE A 259 1.81 30.97 9.11
N PHE A 260 1.79 29.71 8.63
CA PHE A 260 0.63 28.86 8.80
C PHE A 260 0.36 28.60 10.29
N ARG A 261 -0.92 28.62 10.65
CA ARG A 261 -1.36 28.37 12.03
C ARG A 261 -2.74 27.73 12.06
N THR A 262 -3.17 27.31 13.24
CA THR A 262 -4.53 26.80 13.45
C THR A 262 -5.35 27.83 14.23
N GLU A 263 -6.65 27.90 13.97
CA GLU A 263 -7.59 28.67 14.78
C GLU A 263 -8.98 28.05 14.72
N LYS A 264 -9.68 28.03 15.86
CA LYS A 264 -11.08 27.61 15.93
C LYS A 264 -11.98 28.82 15.90
N ARG A 265 -12.99 28.82 15.01
CA ARG A 265 -14.01 29.86 14.92
C ARG A 265 -15.37 29.22 14.67
N ASP A 266 -16.36 29.65 15.44
CA ASP A 266 -17.75 29.19 15.35
C ASP A 266 -17.89 27.65 15.34
N GLY A 267 -17.14 26.98 16.22
CA GLY A 267 -17.16 25.53 16.37
C GLY A 267 -16.33 24.74 15.34
N ARG A 268 -15.75 25.40 14.32
CA ARG A 268 -14.92 24.76 13.29
C ARG A 268 -13.45 25.15 13.44
N TRP A 269 -12.57 24.16 13.25
CA TRP A 269 -11.14 24.39 13.12
C TRP A 269 -10.78 24.80 11.69
N TYR A 270 -9.83 25.73 11.58
CA TYR A 270 -9.24 26.20 10.34
C TYR A 270 -7.72 26.08 10.41
N LEU A 271 -7.10 25.75 9.27
CA LEU A 271 -5.75 26.26 9.01
C LEU A 271 -5.90 27.70 8.53
N VAL A 272 -4.94 28.54 8.88
CA VAL A 272 -4.88 29.94 8.52
C VAL A 272 -3.57 30.19 7.81
N THR A 273 -3.63 30.80 6.63
CA THR A 273 -2.43 31.14 5.86
C THR A 273 -1.61 32.24 6.54
N PRO A 274 -0.34 32.43 6.14
CA PRO A 274 0.47 33.58 6.55
C PRO A 274 -0.23 34.95 6.40
N GLU A 275 -1.14 35.09 5.43
CA GLU A 275 -1.88 36.31 5.15
C GLU A 275 -3.24 36.41 5.87
N GLY A 276 -3.57 35.44 6.74
CA GLY A 276 -4.78 35.50 7.55
C GLY A 276 -6.04 35.01 6.85
N ASN A 277 -5.93 34.19 5.81
CA ASN A 277 -7.08 33.64 5.10
C ASN A 277 -7.36 32.18 5.50
N PRO A 278 -8.62 31.72 5.45
CA PRO A 278 -8.98 30.34 5.72
C PRO A 278 -8.34 29.41 4.70
N PHE A 279 -7.73 28.34 5.21
CA PHE A 279 -7.07 27.31 4.43
C PHE A 279 -7.62 25.94 4.81
N TYR A 280 -7.90 25.13 3.79
CA TYR A 280 -8.15 23.70 3.93
C TYR A 280 -7.16 22.98 3.05
N SER A 281 -6.31 22.15 3.64
CA SER A 281 -5.17 21.56 2.93
C SER A 281 -5.67 20.41 2.05
N LEU A 282 -5.86 20.68 0.76
CA LEU A 282 -6.08 19.69 -0.28
C LEU A 282 -4.72 19.33 -0.85
N GLY A 283 -4.16 18.22 -0.35
CA GLY A 283 -2.78 17.82 -0.63
C GLY A 283 -2.65 16.56 -1.45
N VAL A 284 -1.46 16.37 -2.03
CA VAL A 284 -1.05 15.12 -2.69
C VAL A 284 0.31 14.71 -2.13
N ASN A 285 0.41 13.51 -1.58
CA ASN A 285 1.66 12.93 -1.11
C ASN A 285 2.49 12.37 -2.28
N ALA A 286 3.80 12.27 -2.05
CA ALA A 286 4.77 11.65 -2.94
C ALA A 286 4.69 12.19 -4.39
N VAL A 287 4.57 13.52 -4.53
CA VAL A 287 4.71 14.18 -5.84
C VAL A 287 6.19 14.18 -6.20
N SER A 288 6.63 13.16 -6.92
CA SER A 288 8.03 12.95 -7.26
C SER A 288 8.17 12.33 -8.64
N ALA A 289 9.26 12.65 -9.34
CA ALA A 289 9.59 12.03 -10.62
C ALA A 289 10.32 10.68 -10.47
N TRP A 290 10.63 10.24 -9.26
CA TRP A 290 11.62 9.18 -9.05
C TRP A 290 11.13 8.00 -8.21
N GLN A 291 9.90 8.01 -7.70
CA GLN A 291 9.41 6.97 -6.77
C GLN A 291 8.74 5.77 -7.43
N SER A 292 8.77 5.68 -8.77
CA SER A 292 8.16 4.58 -9.55
C SER A 292 9.18 3.62 -10.19
N GLN A 293 10.39 3.53 -9.64
CA GLN A 293 11.44 2.60 -10.06
C GLN A 293 11.13 1.16 -9.63
N THR A 294 11.59 0.19 -10.42
CA THR A 294 11.43 -1.25 -10.14
C THR A 294 12.73 -2.02 -10.36
N TYR A 295 13.00 -3.02 -9.51
CA TYR A 295 14.15 -3.91 -9.66
C TYR A 295 14.04 -4.76 -10.93
N VAL A 296 15.10 -4.84 -11.73
CA VAL A 296 15.13 -5.67 -12.95
C VAL A 296 16.09 -6.85 -12.81
N GLU A 297 17.12 -6.72 -11.97
CA GLU A 297 18.14 -7.76 -11.76
C GLU A 297 17.51 -9.06 -11.26
N GLY A 298 17.75 -10.16 -11.98
CA GLY A 298 17.17 -11.47 -11.70
C GLY A 298 15.70 -11.62 -12.08
N ARG A 299 15.09 -10.57 -12.65
CA ARG A 299 13.70 -10.54 -13.14
C ARG A 299 13.60 -10.12 -14.60
N GLU A 300 14.71 -10.13 -15.34
CA GLU A 300 14.77 -9.61 -16.70
C GLU A 300 13.72 -10.23 -17.62
N SER A 301 13.39 -11.51 -17.43
CA SER A 301 12.35 -12.20 -18.20
C SER A 301 10.95 -11.60 -18.04
N MET A 302 10.67 -10.85 -16.98
CA MET A 302 9.38 -10.16 -16.79
C MET A 302 9.18 -8.98 -17.74
N PHE A 303 10.26 -8.46 -18.32
CA PHE A 303 10.24 -7.25 -19.14
C PHE A 303 10.36 -7.61 -20.61
N ALA A 304 9.37 -7.26 -21.42
CA ALA A 304 9.35 -7.55 -22.85
C ALA A 304 10.46 -6.80 -23.61
N ALA A 305 10.85 -5.62 -23.12
CA ALA A 305 11.97 -4.87 -23.62
C ALA A 305 12.58 -4.01 -22.50
N LEU A 306 13.90 -4.04 -22.41
CA LEU A 306 14.72 -3.21 -21.53
C LEU A 306 15.81 -2.56 -22.40
N PRO A 307 16.15 -1.27 -22.18
CA PRO A 307 17.17 -0.63 -23.00
C PRO A 307 18.51 -1.33 -22.90
N LYS A 308 19.21 -1.44 -24.03
CA LYS A 308 20.56 -1.98 -24.12
C LYS A 308 21.61 -0.91 -23.79
N ASP A 309 22.80 -1.34 -23.41
CA ASP A 309 23.92 -0.43 -23.18
C ASP A 309 24.19 0.42 -24.44
N GLY A 310 24.37 1.73 -24.25
CA GLY A 310 24.56 2.70 -25.32
C GLY A 310 23.28 3.27 -25.93
N GLU A 311 22.09 2.71 -25.65
CA GLU A 311 20.83 3.33 -26.04
C GLU A 311 20.51 4.54 -25.15
N PRO A 312 19.88 5.63 -25.68
CA PRO A 312 19.62 6.84 -24.90
C PRO A 312 18.84 6.61 -23.60
N LEU A 313 17.91 5.65 -23.60
CA LEU A 313 17.07 5.33 -22.44
C LEU A 313 17.77 4.46 -21.40
N ALA A 314 18.98 3.96 -21.67
CA ALA A 314 19.79 3.24 -20.67
C ALA A 314 20.28 4.15 -19.54
N ALA A 315 20.22 5.48 -19.72
CA ALA A 315 20.51 6.46 -18.66
C ALA A 315 19.58 6.36 -17.43
N TYR A 316 18.47 5.63 -17.53
CA TYR A 316 17.48 5.46 -16.45
C TYR A 316 17.63 4.15 -15.65
N TYR A 317 18.74 3.43 -15.82
CA TYR A 317 19.13 2.39 -14.87
C TYR A 317 19.79 3.00 -13.63
N GLY A 318 19.67 2.29 -12.51
CA GLY A 318 20.52 2.51 -11.35
C GLY A 318 20.67 1.25 -10.52
N ARG A 319 21.33 1.37 -9.36
CA ARG A 319 21.48 0.28 -8.38
C ARG A 319 21.10 0.77 -7.00
N ARG A 320 20.47 -0.09 -6.19
CA ARG A 320 20.12 0.21 -4.80
C ARG A 320 19.95 -1.07 -4.01
N ASP A 321 20.19 -1.02 -2.70
CA ASP A 321 19.74 -2.03 -1.75
C ASP A 321 18.59 -1.46 -0.91
N SER A 322 17.45 -2.14 -0.92
CA SER A 322 16.25 -1.80 -0.14
C SER A 322 15.82 -2.95 0.78
N ARG A 323 16.73 -3.90 1.05
CA ARG A 323 16.49 -4.95 2.05
C ARG A 323 16.42 -4.33 3.44
N SER A 324 15.49 -4.83 4.24
CA SER A 324 15.32 -4.49 5.65
C SER A 324 14.57 -5.60 6.36
N ASP A 325 14.73 -5.70 7.69
CA ASP A 325 14.03 -6.70 8.51
C ASP A 325 12.57 -6.33 8.85
N SER A 326 12.08 -5.23 8.25
CA SER A 326 10.71 -4.73 8.46
C SER A 326 9.64 -5.66 7.86
N GLY A 327 8.43 -5.59 8.42
CA GLY A 327 7.27 -6.33 7.91
C GLY A 327 6.96 -6.03 6.44
N ALA A 328 7.17 -4.79 5.98
CA ALA A 328 6.97 -4.37 4.60
C ALA A 328 7.86 -5.14 3.61
N ASN A 329 9.03 -5.61 4.04
CA ASN A 329 10.00 -6.36 3.24
C ASN A 329 9.91 -7.88 3.41
N ARG A 330 9.10 -8.37 4.36
CA ARG A 330 9.00 -9.80 4.66
C ARG A 330 8.58 -10.62 3.43
N GLY A 331 9.31 -11.69 3.16
CA GLY A 331 9.06 -12.60 2.03
C GLY A 331 9.42 -12.02 0.65
N ARG A 332 10.05 -10.84 0.59
CA ARG A 332 10.43 -10.19 -0.68
C ARG A 332 11.82 -10.59 -1.14
N ALA A 333 11.91 -11.32 -2.26
CA ALA A 333 13.21 -11.79 -2.77
C ALA A 333 13.98 -10.71 -3.55
N PHE A 334 13.28 -9.92 -4.37
CA PHE A 334 13.89 -8.92 -5.27
C PHE A 334 13.81 -7.51 -4.67
N ALA A 335 14.70 -7.27 -3.71
CA ALA A 335 14.76 -6.04 -2.92
C ALA A 335 16.10 -5.27 -3.07
N HIS A 336 16.97 -5.69 -3.98
CA HIS A 336 18.28 -5.07 -4.21
C HIS A 336 18.77 -5.33 -5.64
N GLY A 337 19.80 -4.60 -6.06
CA GLY A 337 20.45 -4.78 -7.37
C GLY A 337 20.08 -3.68 -8.37
N ARG A 338 20.20 -3.99 -9.67
CA ARG A 338 19.86 -3.09 -10.77
C ARG A 338 18.35 -2.85 -10.84
N TRP A 339 17.96 -1.59 -10.97
CA TRP A 339 16.58 -1.15 -11.17
C TRP A 339 16.47 -0.28 -12.43
N TYR A 340 15.25 -0.11 -12.94
CA TYR A 340 14.94 0.78 -14.07
C TYR A 340 13.79 1.75 -13.76
N ASP A 341 13.88 2.98 -14.26
CA ASP A 341 12.89 4.05 -14.08
C ASP A 341 12.08 4.29 -15.37
N PHE A 342 10.98 3.54 -15.53
CA PHE A 342 10.09 3.69 -16.69
C PHE A 342 9.42 5.07 -16.77
N TYR A 343 9.13 5.70 -15.63
CA TYR A 343 8.47 6.99 -15.61
C TYR A 343 9.34 8.08 -16.22
N ARG A 344 10.60 8.22 -15.77
CA ARG A 344 11.52 9.18 -16.39
C ARG A 344 11.80 8.86 -17.86
N ALA A 345 11.90 7.58 -18.23
CA ALA A 345 12.05 7.18 -19.63
C ALA A 345 10.85 7.65 -20.48
N ASN A 346 9.64 7.54 -19.94
CA ASN A 346 8.42 8.04 -20.58
C ASN A 346 8.36 9.57 -20.63
N LEU A 347 8.88 10.28 -19.63
CA LEU A 347 9.04 11.73 -19.70
C LEU A 347 9.99 12.13 -20.84
N GLN A 348 11.13 11.44 -21.01
CA GLN A 348 11.99 11.71 -22.15
C GLN A 348 11.25 11.45 -23.48
N ARG A 349 10.58 10.31 -23.64
CA ARG A 349 9.81 10.00 -24.86
C ARG A 349 8.76 11.06 -25.18
N SER A 350 8.10 11.59 -24.16
CA SER A 350 6.99 12.54 -24.30
C SER A 350 7.46 13.96 -24.64
N TYR A 351 8.58 14.40 -24.09
CA TYR A 351 8.93 15.82 -24.04
C TYR A 351 10.32 16.17 -24.56
N ALA A 352 11.18 15.17 -24.84
CA ALA A 352 12.47 15.40 -25.46
C ALA A 352 12.32 16.17 -26.78
N GLN A 353 13.04 17.29 -26.88
CA GLN A 353 13.17 18.02 -28.13
C GLN A 353 14.21 17.33 -29.03
N PRO A 354 13.95 17.18 -30.33
CA PRO A 354 14.96 16.71 -31.26
C PRO A 354 16.11 17.72 -31.33
N CYS A 355 17.34 17.23 -31.50
CA CYS A 355 18.47 18.11 -31.78
C CYS A 355 18.18 18.92 -33.05
N PRO A 356 18.54 20.22 -33.09
CA PRO A 356 18.40 21.01 -34.30
C PRO A 356 19.18 20.33 -35.44
N THR A 357 18.51 20.01 -36.55
CA THR A 357 19.20 19.54 -37.75
C THR A 357 20.08 20.66 -38.27
N VAL A 358 21.39 20.45 -38.29
CA VAL A 358 22.33 21.34 -38.97
C VAL A 358 21.98 21.30 -40.46
N GLN A 359 21.53 22.42 -41.03
CA GLN A 359 21.39 22.53 -42.48
C GLN A 359 22.78 22.38 -43.11
N PRO A 360 22.95 21.59 -44.19
CA PRO A 360 24.21 21.54 -44.90
C PRO A 360 24.58 22.97 -45.35
N PRO A 361 25.83 23.44 -45.15
CA PRO A 361 26.21 24.75 -45.63
C PRO A 361 26.01 24.81 -47.15
N LEU A 362 25.35 25.89 -47.61
CA LEU A 362 25.37 26.26 -49.03
C LEU A 362 26.84 26.43 -49.43
N ALA A 363 27.23 25.84 -50.55
CA ALA A 363 28.61 25.82 -51.03
C ALA A 363 29.24 27.24 -50.99
N ALA A 364 30.45 27.32 -50.42
CA ALA A 364 31.33 28.49 -50.27
C ALA A 364 31.40 29.19 -48.89
N THR A 365 31.50 28.44 -47.79
CA THR A 365 32.08 28.95 -46.53
C THR A 365 33.13 27.98 -45.95
N PRO A 366 34.18 28.47 -45.28
CA PRO A 366 35.21 27.61 -44.67
C PRO A 366 34.59 26.67 -43.63
N ALA A 367 35.20 25.50 -43.43
CA ALA A 367 34.71 24.46 -42.54
C ALA A 367 34.25 25.03 -41.17
N PRO A 368 33.00 24.78 -40.73
CA PRO A 368 32.59 25.17 -39.39
C PRO A 368 33.44 24.43 -38.38
N ALA A 369 33.82 25.10 -37.28
CA ALA A 369 34.33 24.44 -36.08
C ALA A 369 33.37 23.29 -35.72
N GLU A 370 33.91 22.11 -35.36
CA GLU A 370 33.11 20.97 -34.92
C GLU A 370 32.06 21.44 -33.91
N LEU A 371 30.79 21.43 -34.34
CA LEU A 371 29.67 21.75 -33.46
C LEU A 371 29.66 20.70 -32.35
N ALA A 372 29.74 21.16 -31.10
CA ALA A 372 29.66 20.30 -29.94
C ALA A 372 28.46 19.35 -30.08
N PRO A 373 28.63 18.02 -29.91
CA PRO A 373 27.53 17.08 -30.04
C PRO A 373 26.41 17.47 -29.08
N CYS A 374 25.20 17.61 -29.64
CA CYS A 374 23.98 17.84 -28.87
C CYS A 374 23.87 16.76 -27.79
N PRO A 375 23.77 17.11 -26.49
CA PRO A 375 23.61 16.11 -25.46
C PRO A 375 22.32 15.33 -25.72
N PRO A 376 22.31 13.99 -25.54
CA PRO A 376 21.09 13.21 -25.70
C PRO A 376 20.02 13.80 -24.78
N PRO A 377 18.77 13.96 -25.26
CA PRO A 377 17.72 14.58 -24.46
C PRO A 377 17.54 13.76 -23.18
N GLY A 378 17.69 14.39 -22.02
CA GLY A 378 17.55 13.74 -20.71
C GLY A 378 16.25 14.14 -20.01
N PHE A 379 16.13 13.76 -18.74
CA PHE A 379 15.05 14.24 -17.89
C PHE A 379 15.20 15.74 -17.61
N ASP A 380 14.17 16.51 -17.95
CA ASP A 380 14.07 17.95 -17.68
C ASP A 380 13.33 18.19 -16.35
N ALA A 381 14.12 18.42 -15.29
CA ALA A 381 13.62 18.59 -13.93
C ALA A 381 12.78 19.86 -13.76
N GLU A 382 13.20 20.96 -14.37
CA GLU A 382 12.50 22.23 -14.27
C GLU A 382 11.13 22.16 -14.94
N ARG A 383 11.08 21.62 -16.16
CA ARG A 383 9.83 21.41 -16.89
C ARG A 383 8.89 20.46 -16.15
N TRP A 384 9.40 19.37 -15.58
CA TRP A 384 8.58 18.46 -14.77
C TRP A 384 8.02 19.17 -13.53
N THR A 385 8.85 19.93 -12.82
CA THR A 385 8.46 20.70 -11.62
C THR A 385 7.32 21.66 -11.95
N GLN A 386 7.48 22.48 -12.99
CA GLN A 386 6.44 23.44 -13.39
C GLN A 386 5.15 22.73 -13.83
N HIS A 387 5.27 21.67 -14.63
CA HIS A 387 4.11 20.91 -15.11
C HIS A 387 3.36 20.21 -13.99
N ALA A 388 4.07 19.64 -13.01
CA ALA A 388 3.45 19.03 -11.83
C ALA A 388 2.69 20.08 -10.99
N LEU A 389 3.27 21.26 -10.77
CA LEU A 389 2.59 22.36 -10.07
C LEU A 389 1.37 22.88 -10.84
N ASP A 390 1.47 22.99 -12.18
CA ASP A 390 0.34 23.34 -13.06
C ASP A 390 -0.79 22.33 -12.94
N ARG A 391 -0.48 21.02 -12.99
CA ARG A 391 -1.44 19.94 -12.77
C ARG A 391 -2.17 20.08 -11.44
N LEU A 392 -1.43 20.12 -10.33
CA LEU A 392 -2.01 20.16 -9.00
C LEU A 392 -2.94 21.37 -8.83
N GLN A 393 -2.48 22.56 -9.23
CA GLN A 393 -3.28 23.78 -9.14
C GLN A 393 -4.50 23.75 -10.08
N ALA A 394 -4.36 23.24 -11.31
CA ALA A 394 -5.47 23.08 -12.24
C ALA A 394 -6.53 22.09 -11.75
N TRP A 395 -6.11 21.06 -11.01
CA TRP A 395 -6.95 20.04 -10.39
C TRP A 395 -7.52 20.49 -9.04
N GLY A 396 -7.29 21.75 -8.65
CA GLY A 396 -7.84 22.34 -7.43
C GLY A 396 -7.13 21.95 -6.13
N PHE A 397 -5.99 21.25 -6.20
CA PHE A 397 -5.13 21.07 -5.03
C PHE A 397 -4.42 22.38 -4.69
N ASN A 398 -4.22 22.62 -3.40
CA ASN A 398 -3.61 23.83 -2.87
C ASN A 398 -2.46 23.56 -1.90
N SER A 399 -1.98 22.32 -1.82
CA SER A 399 -0.80 21.96 -1.01
C SER A 399 -0.06 20.74 -1.58
N LEU A 400 1.22 20.65 -1.26
CA LEU A 400 2.06 19.48 -1.47
C LEU A 400 2.10 18.68 -0.16
N GLY A 401 1.67 17.44 -0.25
CA GLY A 401 1.72 16.50 0.87
C GLY A 401 3.14 15.98 1.11
N ASN A 402 3.24 15.06 2.04
CA ASN A 402 4.48 14.47 2.50
C ASN A 402 5.26 13.77 1.38
N TRP A 403 6.59 13.69 1.48
CA TRP A 403 7.50 13.03 0.52
C TRP A 403 7.47 13.57 -0.92
N SER A 404 6.99 14.80 -1.13
CA SER A 404 7.08 15.49 -2.42
C SER A 404 8.52 15.97 -2.69
N ASP A 405 8.88 16.11 -3.97
CA ASP A 405 10.22 16.56 -4.38
C ASP A 405 10.50 17.99 -3.89
N ASP A 406 11.69 18.23 -3.33
CA ASP A 406 12.09 19.52 -2.74
C ASP A 406 12.01 20.67 -3.77
N THR A 407 12.20 20.38 -5.05
CA THR A 407 12.09 21.37 -6.14
C THR A 407 10.69 21.98 -6.25
N LEU A 408 9.64 21.24 -5.88
CA LEU A 408 8.26 21.71 -5.91
C LEU A 408 8.00 22.76 -4.82
N GLY A 409 8.53 22.52 -3.61
CA GLY A 409 8.45 23.48 -2.49
C GLY A 409 9.27 24.74 -2.77
N ALA A 410 10.49 24.56 -3.31
CA ALA A 410 11.37 25.66 -3.69
C ALA A 410 10.76 26.61 -4.74
N ALA A 411 9.83 26.12 -5.56
CA ALA A 411 9.13 26.93 -6.55
C ALA A 411 8.15 27.97 -5.95
N LYS A 412 7.80 27.87 -4.66
CA LYS A 412 6.95 28.84 -3.94
C LYS A 412 5.63 29.13 -4.68
N ARG A 413 4.94 28.05 -5.10
CA ARG A 413 3.63 28.10 -5.78
C ARG A 413 2.53 27.38 -5.00
N LEU A 414 2.90 26.41 -4.16
CA LEU A 414 2.03 25.66 -3.28
C LEU A 414 2.72 25.52 -1.92
N PRO A 415 2.00 25.70 -0.80
CA PRO A 415 2.53 25.33 0.50
C PRO A 415 2.78 23.83 0.59
N TYR A 416 3.72 23.42 1.44
CA TYR A 416 4.19 22.05 1.50
C TYR A 416 4.38 21.55 2.93
N SER A 417 4.41 20.24 3.11
CA SER A 417 4.71 19.57 4.40
C SER A 417 5.92 18.66 4.28
N ILE A 418 6.69 18.52 5.36
CA ILE A 418 7.93 17.72 5.40
C ILE A 418 7.85 16.67 6.53
N PRO A 419 8.37 15.45 6.34
CA PRO A 419 8.46 14.50 7.43
C PRO A 419 9.74 14.71 8.24
N LEU A 420 9.63 14.61 9.56
CA LEU A 420 10.76 14.36 10.44
C LEU A 420 11.02 12.85 10.42
N ALA A 421 11.82 12.40 9.45
CA ALA A 421 12.20 10.99 9.34
C ALA A 421 13.30 10.67 10.37
N ILE A 422 12.90 10.20 11.54
CA ILE A 422 13.81 9.91 12.64
C ILE A 422 14.37 8.50 12.43
N SER A 423 15.68 8.43 12.29
CA SER A 423 16.41 7.17 12.13
C SER A 423 17.76 7.26 12.84
N GLY A 424 18.19 6.15 13.42
CA GLY A 424 19.42 6.09 14.19
C GLY A 424 19.61 4.74 14.87
N ASP A 425 20.74 4.59 15.52
CA ASP A 425 21.06 3.42 16.34
C ASP A 425 20.55 3.64 17.77
N TYR A 426 19.24 3.57 17.95
CA TYR A 426 18.56 3.59 19.25
C TYR A 426 17.81 2.29 19.47
N ALA A 427 17.52 1.95 20.73
CA ALA A 427 16.70 0.80 21.04
C ALA A 427 15.30 0.93 20.42
N THR A 428 14.72 -0.20 20.02
CA THR A 428 13.35 -0.26 19.51
C THR A 428 12.56 -1.35 20.22
N ILE A 429 11.24 -1.19 20.27
CA ILE A 429 10.30 -2.11 20.90
C ILE A 429 9.41 -2.73 19.82
N SER A 430 9.38 -4.06 19.77
CA SER A 430 8.44 -4.77 18.91
C SER A 430 7.04 -4.75 19.50
N THR A 431 6.04 -4.44 18.69
CA THR A 431 4.62 -4.61 19.05
C THR A 431 4.01 -5.85 18.38
N GLY A 432 4.81 -6.64 17.66
CA GLY A 432 4.30 -7.66 16.74
C GLY A 432 3.76 -7.07 15.42
N HIS A 433 3.72 -5.74 15.29
CA HIS A 433 3.33 -5.02 14.07
C HIS A 433 4.45 -4.13 13.54
N ASP A 434 5.65 -4.66 13.43
CA ASP A 434 6.84 -3.90 13.04
C ASP A 434 6.91 -3.73 11.51
N TRP A 435 5.85 -3.18 10.92
CA TRP A 435 5.67 -3.07 9.47
C TRP A 435 6.74 -2.20 8.83
N TRP A 436 6.99 -1.02 9.40
CA TRP A 436 8.06 -0.10 9.00
C TRP A 436 9.33 -0.22 9.87
N GLY A 437 9.26 -1.00 10.94
CA GLY A 437 10.30 -1.15 11.96
C GLY A 437 9.68 -1.21 13.36
N GLY A 438 10.50 -1.51 14.37
CA GLY A 438 10.07 -1.45 15.77
C GLY A 438 9.86 -0.02 16.24
N MET A 439 9.06 0.15 17.30
CA MET A 439 8.78 1.44 17.92
C MET A 439 10.06 2.06 18.51
N PRO A 440 10.49 3.28 18.15
CA PRO A 440 11.65 3.94 18.77
C PRO A 440 11.49 4.06 20.28
N ASP A 441 12.51 3.69 21.05
CA ASP A 441 12.53 3.90 22.50
C ASP A 441 12.82 5.39 22.82
N PRO A 442 11.84 6.17 23.28
CA PRO A 442 12.02 7.60 23.53
C PRO A 442 12.83 7.89 24.80
N PHE A 443 13.09 6.87 25.63
CA PHE A 443 13.92 6.99 26.84
C PHE A 443 15.40 6.72 26.54
N ASP A 444 15.73 6.23 25.34
CA ASP A 444 17.11 6.11 24.88
C ASP A 444 17.65 7.50 24.51
N PRO A 445 18.73 8.00 25.14
CA PRO A 445 19.33 9.27 24.77
C PRO A 445 19.73 9.35 23.29
N ARG A 446 20.04 8.21 22.66
CA ARG A 446 20.36 8.12 21.24
C ARG A 446 19.15 8.45 20.35
N PHE A 447 17.92 8.18 20.81
CA PHE A 447 16.71 8.62 20.12
C PHE A 447 16.61 10.15 20.14
N ALA A 448 16.81 10.79 21.29
CA ALA A 448 16.77 12.25 21.39
C ALA A 448 17.81 12.91 20.47
N MET A 449 19.02 12.37 20.41
CA MET A 449 20.07 12.83 19.48
C MET A 449 19.68 12.62 18.01
N ALA A 450 19.06 11.49 17.67
CA ALA A 450 18.58 11.20 16.32
C ALA A 450 17.43 12.14 15.92
N ALA A 451 16.51 12.41 16.83
CA ALA A 451 15.39 13.34 16.64
C ALA A 451 15.91 14.77 16.41
N GLU A 452 16.80 15.27 17.27
CA GLU A 452 17.42 16.59 17.11
C GLU A 452 18.16 16.69 15.77
N ARG A 453 18.94 15.67 15.40
CA ARG A 453 19.64 15.64 14.11
C ARG A 453 18.68 15.70 12.93
N ALA A 454 17.62 14.89 12.94
CA ALA A 454 16.62 14.86 11.87
C ALA A 454 15.92 16.23 11.74
N ILE A 455 15.54 16.84 12.87
CA ILE A 455 14.91 18.15 12.93
C ILE A 455 15.88 19.22 12.42
N ALA A 456 17.10 19.28 12.93
CA ALA A 456 18.10 20.26 12.50
C ALA A 456 18.36 20.20 10.98
N ILE A 457 18.38 19.00 10.39
CA ILE A 457 18.49 18.82 8.94
C ILE A 457 17.24 19.33 8.22
N ALA A 458 16.05 18.93 8.67
CA ALA A 458 14.78 19.30 8.03
C ALA A 458 14.53 20.82 8.07
N THR A 459 14.93 21.49 9.16
CA THR A 459 14.68 22.91 9.41
C THR A 459 15.76 23.85 8.85
N ARG A 460 16.95 23.34 8.49
CA ARG A 460 18.13 24.16 8.15
C ARG A 460 17.84 25.33 7.21
N ASP A 461 17.16 25.05 6.10
CA ASP A 461 16.83 26.04 5.07
C ASP A 461 15.33 26.40 5.06
N ARG A 462 14.60 25.98 6.10
CA ARG A 462 13.13 26.08 6.17
C ARG A 462 12.61 26.73 7.46
N ARG A 463 13.50 27.12 8.38
CA ARG A 463 13.15 27.68 9.71
C ARG A 463 12.14 28.83 9.67
N ASP A 464 12.27 29.69 8.67
CA ASP A 464 11.46 30.90 8.49
C ASP A 464 10.76 30.91 7.12
N ASP A 465 10.55 29.73 6.50
CA ASP A 465 9.92 29.65 5.19
C ASP A 465 8.38 29.70 5.32
N PRO A 466 7.71 30.82 4.99
CA PRO A 466 6.26 30.95 5.18
C PRO A 466 5.43 29.99 4.30
N TRP A 467 6.04 29.34 3.30
CA TRP A 467 5.38 28.32 2.48
C TRP A 467 5.32 26.95 3.14
N LEU A 468 6.14 26.70 4.16
CA LEU A 468 6.09 25.45 4.89
C LEU A 468 4.87 25.42 5.82
N LEU A 469 3.92 24.54 5.51
CA LEU A 469 2.73 24.27 6.31
C LEU A 469 3.13 23.72 7.69
N GLY A 470 4.09 22.80 7.73
CA GLY A 470 4.58 22.21 8.97
C GLY A 470 5.32 20.88 8.76
N PHE A 471 5.67 20.27 9.88
CA PHE A 471 6.44 19.03 9.95
C PHE A 471 5.62 17.88 10.52
N PHE A 472 5.62 16.70 9.89
CA PHE A 472 5.06 15.48 10.47
C PHE A 472 6.09 14.78 11.38
N ALA A 473 5.65 14.21 12.50
CA ALA A 473 6.48 13.36 13.36
C ALA A 473 6.44 11.92 12.84
N ASP A 474 7.49 11.48 12.14
CA ASP A 474 7.57 10.16 11.50
C ASP A 474 6.33 9.82 10.64
N ASN A 475 6.03 8.52 10.48
CA ASN A 475 4.89 7.99 9.74
C ASN A 475 4.54 6.58 10.25
N GLU A 476 3.27 6.34 10.58
CA GLU A 476 2.73 4.99 10.86
C GLU A 476 3.53 4.15 11.86
N LEU A 477 4.02 4.78 12.93
CA LEU A 477 4.64 4.05 14.04
C LEU A 477 3.62 3.09 14.69
N ALA A 478 4.10 1.91 15.09
CA ALA A 478 3.24 0.82 15.54
C ALA A 478 2.86 0.95 17.03
N TRP A 479 2.01 1.93 17.37
CA TRP A 479 1.58 2.19 18.75
C TRP A 479 0.77 1.06 19.40
N ALA A 480 0.26 0.12 18.59
CA ALA A 480 -0.43 -1.11 19.01
C ALA A 480 -0.17 -2.24 17.97
N ALA A 481 -0.60 -3.46 18.27
CA ALA A 481 -0.66 -4.54 17.27
C ALA A 481 -2.03 -4.55 16.56
N PRO A 482 -2.21 -5.31 15.45
CA PRO A 482 -3.49 -5.39 14.77
C PRO A 482 -4.49 -6.21 15.60
N GLY A 483 -5.75 -5.79 15.60
CA GLY A 483 -6.85 -6.48 16.27
C GLY A 483 -7.32 -5.79 17.55
N ASP A 484 -8.44 -6.28 18.08
CA ASP A 484 -9.21 -5.61 19.14
C ASP A 484 -9.05 -6.28 20.51
N ASP A 485 -8.22 -7.33 20.62
CA ASP A 485 -7.99 -8.02 21.89
C ASP A 485 -6.98 -7.26 22.78
N PRO A 486 -6.99 -7.49 24.11
CA PRO A 486 -6.11 -6.79 25.03
C PRO A 486 -4.62 -6.90 24.70
N LYS A 487 -4.14 -8.03 24.14
CA LYS A 487 -2.72 -8.18 23.78
C LYS A 487 -2.36 -7.22 22.65
N SER A 488 -3.23 -7.08 21.66
CA SER A 488 -3.02 -6.13 20.56
C SER A 488 -3.10 -4.68 21.04
N ARG A 489 -4.11 -4.34 21.86
CA ARG A 489 -4.32 -2.99 22.41
C ARG A 489 -3.16 -2.46 23.27
N TYR A 490 -2.51 -3.34 24.03
CA TYR A 490 -1.41 -2.98 24.94
C TYR A 490 -0.06 -3.55 24.48
N ALA A 491 0.06 -3.88 23.19
CA ALA A 491 1.23 -4.57 22.64
C ALA A 491 2.56 -3.85 22.90
N LEU A 492 2.57 -2.52 22.92
CA LEU A 492 3.77 -1.74 23.24
C LEU A 492 4.24 -1.95 24.69
N ALA A 493 3.29 -1.98 25.63
CA ALA A 493 3.57 -2.23 27.04
C ALA A 493 4.02 -3.69 27.27
N TYR A 494 3.33 -4.65 26.64
CA TYR A 494 3.72 -6.07 26.67
C TYR A 494 5.11 -6.28 26.05
N GLY A 495 5.35 -5.71 24.86
CA GLY A 495 6.62 -5.75 24.16
C GLY A 495 7.75 -5.21 25.03
N THR A 496 7.52 -4.09 25.70
CA THR A 496 8.49 -3.50 26.64
C THR A 496 8.75 -4.42 27.84
N LEU A 497 7.71 -4.99 28.46
CA LEU A 497 7.86 -5.87 29.62
C LEU A 497 8.57 -7.20 29.31
N ARG A 498 8.66 -7.63 28.05
CA ARG A 498 9.46 -8.80 27.67
C ARG A 498 10.95 -8.51 27.53
N LEU A 499 11.36 -7.24 27.47
CA LEU A 499 12.75 -6.84 27.28
C LEU A 499 13.54 -6.87 28.60
N THR A 500 14.87 -6.84 28.48
CA THR A 500 15.80 -6.70 29.61
C THR A 500 15.92 -5.25 30.06
N THR A 501 16.47 -5.03 31.25
CA THR A 501 16.79 -3.69 31.76
C THR A 501 17.89 -2.96 31.00
N ASP A 502 18.51 -3.55 29.98
CA ASP A 502 19.41 -2.81 29.07
C ASP A 502 18.62 -1.80 28.23
N VAL A 503 17.34 -2.09 27.97
CA VAL A 503 16.42 -1.21 27.24
C VAL A 503 15.91 -0.09 28.15
N PRO A 504 16.13 1.20 27.81
CA PRO A 504 15.67 2.34 28.60
C PRO A 504 14.16 2.34 28.92
N ALA A 505 13.29 1.99 27.95
CA ALA A 505 11.85 1.89 28.15
C ALA A 505 11.47 0.86 29.22
N LYS A 506 12.19 -0.28 29.29
CA LYS A 506 12.00 -1.28 30.34
C LYS A 506 12.27 -0.69 31.71
N ARG A 507 13.38 0.03 31.87
CA ARG A 507 13.73 0.71 33.13
C ARG A 507 12.69 1.76 33.52
N ALA A 508 12.21 2.55 32.55
CA ALA A 508 11.16 3.53 32.78
C ALA A 508 9.85 2.87 33.26
N PHE A 509 9.45 1.75 32.67
CA PHE A 509 8.26 1.02 33.08
C PHE A 509 8.41 0.45 34.49
N LEU A 510 9.53 -0.23 34.78
CA LEU A 510 9.77 -0.77 36.13
C LEU A 510 9.83 0.35 37.18
N LYS A 511 10.40 1.51 36.85
CA LYS A 511 10.39 2.68 37.72
C LYS A 511 8.96 3.14 38.02
N GLN A 512 8.09 3.26 37.01
CA GLN A 512 6.68 3.61 37.22
C GLN A 512 5.99 2.66 38.21
N LEU A 513 6.20 1.34 38.06
CA LEU A 513 5.61 0.33 38.94
C LEU A 513 6.19 0.39 40.36
N ARG A 514 7.52 0.56 40.49
CA ARG A 514 8.20 0.68 41.79
C ARG A 514 7.76 1.91 42.56
N ASP A 515 7.66 3.06 41.89
CA ASP A 515 7.21 4.31 42.51
C ASP A 515 5.77 4.18 43.04
N LYS A 516 4.90 3.46 42.32
CA LYS A 516 3.50 3.25 42.71
C LYS A 516 3.33 2.22 43.84
N TYR A 517 3.96 1.05 43.73
CA TYR A 517 3.69 -0.09 44.62
C TYR A 517 4.72 -0.29 45.72
N ARG A 518 5.86 0.42 45.66
CA ARG A 518 7.00 0.37 46.60
C ARG A 518 7.75 -0.96 46.63
N ASN A 519 7.07 -2.10 46.72
CA ASN A 519 7.66 -3.44 46.75
C ASN A 519 6.83 -4.47 45.94
N GLN A 520 7.40 -5.65 45.72
CA GLN A 520 6.82 -6.71 44.89
C GLN A 520 5.50 -7.24 45.44
N ASN A 521 5.28 -7.22 46.76
CA ASN A 521 4.02 -7.64 47.36
C ASN A 521 2.88 -6.69 46.99
N GLY A 522 3.17 -5.39 46.89
CA GLY A 522 2.22 -4.38 46.42
C GLY A 522 1.75 -4.65 45.00
N LEU A 523 2.69 -4.94 44.08
CA LEU A 523 2.37 -5.27 42.70
C LEU A 523 1.64 -6.62 42.59
N SER A 524 2.13 -7.66 43.27
CA SER A 524 1.51 -8.98 43.35
C SER A 524 0.04 -8.89 43.72
N LYS A 525 -0.28 -8.10 44.76
CA LYS A 525 -1.67 -7.86 45.18
C LYS A 525 -2.47 -7.10 44.13
N ALA A 526 -1.89 -6.08 43.49
CA ALA A 526 -2.59 -5.23 42.54
C ALA A 526 -2.88 -5.95 41.20
N TRP A 527 -2.01 -6.86 40.80
CA TRP A 527 -2.07 -7.58 39.53
C TRP A 527 -2.55 -9.03 39.65
N GLY A 528 -2.73 -9.54 40.87
CA GLY A 528 -3.17 -10.92 41.08
C GLY A 528 -2.12 -11.96 40.68
N ILE A 529 -0.84 -11.62 40.82
CA ILE A 529 0.30 -12.49 40.47
C ILE A 529 1.12 -12.83 41.72
N GLU A 530 1.97 -13.85 41.62
CA GLU A 530 2.98 -14.16 42.64
C GLU A 530 4.36 -13.71 42.16
N LEU A 531 4.70 -12.44 42.40
CA LEU A 531 6.04 -11.92 42.14
C LEU A 531 6.91 -12.04 43.40
N LYS A 532 7.87 -12.96 43.39
CA LYS A 532 8.76 -13.23 44.53
C LYS A 532 9.78 -12.12 44.77
N ALA A 533 10.27 -11.50 43.71
CA ALA A 533 11.26 -10.43 43.73
C ALA A 533 11.12 -9.56 42.47
N TRP A 534 11.53 -8.30 42.53
CA TRP A 534 11.41 -7.38 41.38
C TRP A 534 12.31 -7.77 40.21
N GLU A 535 13.43 -8.40 40.52
CA GLU A 535 14.47 -8.87 39.61
C GLU A 535 13.90 -9.86 38.57
N LEU A 536 12.85 -10.60 38.92
CA LEU A 536 12.16 -11.49 37.97
C LEU A 536 11.41 -10.73 36.86
N MET A 537 11.10 -9.45 37.09
CA MET A 537 10.61 -8.58 36.02
C MET A 537 11.73 -7.90 35.27
N GLU A 538 13.00 -7.97 35.70
CA GLU A 538 14.15 -7.41 34.98
C GLU A 538 14.66 -8.39 33.90
N ASP A 539 14.45 -9.69 34.13
CA ASP A 539 14.76 -10.77 33.20
C ASP A 539 13.94 -10.70 31.91
N PRO A 540 14.52 -11.13 30.76
CA PRO A 540 13.79 -11.18 29.50
C PRO A 540 12.66 -12.21 29.54
N GLY A 541 11.57 -11.91 28.84
CA GLY A 541 10.44 -12.83 28.69
C GLY A 541 9.41 -12.78 29.81
N PHE A 542 9.44 -11.77 30.70
CA PHE A 542 8.36 -11.58 31.66
C PHE A 542 7.03 -11.32 30.93
N GLU A 543 6.07 -12.22 31.14
CA GLU A 543 4.71 -12.13 30.58
C GLU A 543 3.74 -11.60 31.65
N PRO A 544 3.35 -10.32 31.59
CA PRO A 544 2.34 -9.79 32.51
C PRO A 544 0.95 -10.39 32.25
N PRO A 545 0.07 -10.45 33.27
CA PRO A 545 -1.30 -10.93 33.10
C PRO A 545 -2.12 -10.04 32.15
N LEU A 546 -3.21 -10.59 31.63
CA LEU A 546 -4.19 -9.81 30.86
C LEU A 546 -5.02 -8.90 31.77
N PRO A 547 -5.47 -7.73 31.30
CA PRO A 547 -6.49 -6.93 31.96
C PRO A 547 -7.69 -7.78 32.39
N SER A 548 -8.16 -7.58 33.63
CA SER A 548 -9.34 -8.23 34.16
C SER A 548 -10.09 -7.31 35.12
N ALA A 549 -11.39 -7.56 35.28
CA ALA A 549 -12.22 -6.81 36.22
C ALA A 549 -11.81 -7.01 37.68
N GLU A 550 -11.24 -8.19 38.02
CA GLU A 550 -10.75 -8.52 39.36
C GLU A 550 -9.48 -7.72 39.70
N PHE A 551 -8.61 -7.50 38.72
CA PHE A 551 -7.35 -6.77 38.88
C PHE A 551 -7.27 -5.56 37.94
N PRO A 552 -8.12 -4.53 38.17
CA PRO A 552 -8.25 -3.39 37.25
C PRO A 552 -7.00 -2.50 37.21
N GLN A 553 -6.06 -2.70 38.12
CA GLN A 553 -4.80 -1.96 38.12
C GLN A 553 -3.85 -2.40 37.00
N ILE A 554 -3.96 -3.65 36.50
CA ILE A 554 -3.19 -4.12 35.35
C ILE A 554 -3.39 -3.15 34.19
N GLU A 555 -4.64 -2.97 33.78
CA GLU A 555 -4.98 -2.13 32.65
C GLU A 555 -4.52 -0.68 32.84
N LYS A 556 -4.79 -0.10 34.03
CA LYS A 556 -4.38 1.27 34.36
C LYS A 556 -2.87 1.45 34.29
N ASP A 557 -2.09 0.48 34.73
CA ASP A 557 -0.63 0.56 34.69
C ASP A 557 -0.08 0.45 33.25
N LEU A 558 -0.68 -0.40 32.41
CA LEU A 558 -0.37 -0.48 30.98
C LEU A 558 -0.72 0.84 30.26
N GLN A 559 -1.90 1.41 30.53
CA GLN A 559 -2.34 2.70 29.99
C GLN A 559 -1.40 3.84 30.43
N ASN A 560 -1.09 3.93 31.73
CA ASN A 560 -0.17 4.94 32.25
C ASN A 560 1.22 4.87 31.59
N PHE A 561 1.74 3.66 31.38
CA PHE A 561 3.02 3.49 30.70
C PHE A 561 2.98 3.90 29.23
N GLN A 562 1.94 3.51 28.50
CA GLN A 562 1.79 3.95 27.09
C GLN A 562 1.66 5.46 26.99
N ARG A 563 0.97 6.11 27.93
CA ARG A 563 0.90 7.56 28.00
C ARG A 563 2.28 8.17 28.28
N LEU A 564 3.01 7.67 29.28
CA LEU A 564 4.36 8.14 29.59
C LEU A 564 5.31 7.99 28.39
N PHE A 565 5.24 6.86 27.69
CA PHE A 565 6.02 6.58 26.49
C PHE A 565 5.71 7.60 25.39
N ALA A 566 4.42 7.76 25.06
CA ALA A 566 3.99 8.69 24.01
C ALA A 566 4.31 10.14 24.35
N ASP A 567 4.13 10.55 25.61
CA ASP A 567 4.49 11.88 26.08
C ASP A 567 5.99 12.13 25.90
N THR A 568 6.84 11.18 26.25
CA THR A 568 8.30 11.30 26.10
C THR A 568 8.69 11.43 24.63
N TYR A 569 8.08 10.64 23.74
CA TYR A 569 8.31 10.71 22.29
C TYR A 569 7.92 12.08 21.71
N PHE A 570 6.66 12.49 21.86
CA PHE A 570 6.15 13.72 21.24
C PHE A 570 6.76 14.97 21.88
N LYS A 571 7.02 14.97 23.20
CA LYS A 571 7.69 16.08 23.88
C LYS A 571 9.10 16.30 23.36
N THR A 572 9.87 15.23 23.15
CA THR A 572 11.25 15.31 22.62
C THR A 572 11.27 15.99 21.25
N ILE A 573 10.36 15.60 20.37
CA ILE A 573 10.22 16.19 19.04
C ILE A 573 9.76 17.65 19.13
N ALA A 574 8.72 17.94 19.92
CA ALA A 574 8.15 19.28 20.06
C ALA A 574 9.16 20.28 20.64
N ASP A 575 9.90 19.90 21.69
CA ASP A 575 10.91 20.75 22.31
C ASP A 575 12.05 21.07 21.34
N SER A 576 12.53 20.07 20.60
CA SER A 576 13.57 20.27 19.59
C SER A 576 13.07 21.13 18.43
N LEU A 577 11.86 20.87 17.92
CA LEU A 577 11.29 21.67 16.85
C LEU A 577 11.07 23.13 17.26
N LYS A 578 10.60 23.37 18.49
CA LYS A 578 10.44 24.73 19.04
C LYS A 578 11.76 25.50 19.07
N TRP A 579 12.89 24.83 19.30
CA TRP A 579 14.21 25.46 19.23
C TRP A 579 14.62 25.79 17.79
N HIS A 580 14.47 24.83 16.88
CA HIS A 580 14.99 24.94 15.52
C HIS A 580 14.07 25.71 14.54
N ALA A 581 12.76 25.65 14.73
CA ALA A 581 11.73 26.20 13.84
C ALA A 581 10.46 26.63 14.61
N PRO A 582 10.55 27.65 15.49
CA PRO A 582 9.49 28.02 16.43
C PRO A 582 8.17 28.49 15.79
N ASN A 583 8.20 28.85 14.51
CA ASN A 583 7.05 29.40 13.78
C ASN A 583 6.25 28.35 13.00
N HIS A 584 6.70 27.09 12.97
CA HIS A 584 6.11 26.03 12.15
C HIS A 584 5.29 25.05 12.97
N LEU A 585 4.21 24.56 12.34
CA LEU A 585 3.32 23.57 12.96
C LEU A 585 3.97 22.20 13.05
N LEU A 586 3.77 21.53 14.19
CA LEU A 586 3.96 20.09 14.33
C LEU A 586 2.63 19.40 13.95
N LEU A 587 2.63 18.74 12.80
CA LEU A 587 1.46 18.18 12.12
C LEU A 587 1.02 16.80 12.63
N GLY A 588 1.61 16.31 13.73
CA GLY A 588 1.25 15.03 14.34
C GLY A 588 1.92 13.81 13.70
N GLY A 589 1.51 12.61 14.14
CA GLY A 589 2.22 11.34 13.91
C GLY A 589 1.78 10.48 12.72
N ARG A 590 0.83 10.94 11.88
CA ARG A 590 0.28 10.19 10.73
C ARG A 590 -0.13 8.76 11.13
N PHE A 591 -1.03 8.67 12.09
CA PHE A 591 -1.44 7.41 12.70
C PHE A 591 -2.21 6.51 11.72
N ALA A 592 -1.72 5.29 11.48
CA ALA A 592 -2.50 4.19 10.89
C ALA A 592 -2.96 3.18 11.94
N VAL A 593 -2.13 2.94 12.96
CA VAL A 593 -2.45 2.19 14.17
C VAL A 593 -2.10 3.07 15.36
N ALA A 594 -3.06 3.28 16.27
CA ALA A 594 -2.91 4.21 17.39
C ALA A 594 -3.62 3.72 18.65
N THR A 595 -3.21 4.29 19.78
CA THR A 595 -3.89 4.14 21.06
C THR A 595 -4.44 5.48 21.53
N PRO A 596 -5.52 5.49 22.35
CA PRO A 596 -6.00 6.71 22.99
C PRO A 596 -4.89 7.49 23.71
N GLU A 597 -3.93 6.80 24.33
CA GLU A 597 -2.81 7.44 25.02
C GLU A 597 -1.86 8.16 24.06
N ALA A 598 -1.54 7.54 22.93
CA ALA A 598 -0.68 8.14 21.90
C ALA A 598 -1.32 9.36 21.25
N ILE A 599 -2.63 9.30 20.97
CA ILE A 599 -3.37 10.42 20.41
C ILE A 599 -3.49 11.55 21.42
N ALA A 600 -3.75 11.25 22.69
CA ALA A 600 -3.81 12.28 23.75
C ALA A 600 -2.44 12.97 23.96
N ALA A 601 -1.34 12.22 23.91
CA ALA A 601 0.01 12.79 23.93
C ALA A 601 0.26 13.68 22.70
N CYS A 602 -0.08 13.19 21.50
CA CYS A 602 0.01 13.98 20.27
C CYS A 602 -0.83 15.27 20.37
N ALA A 603 -2.06 15.22 20.89
CA ALA A 603 -2.88 16.40 21.12
C ALA A 603 -2.23 17.40 22.10
N GLN A 604 -1.51 16.92 23.11
CA GLN A 604 -0.82 17.78 24.07
C GLN A 604 0.37 18.54 23.45
N TYR A 605 1.16 17.88 22.60
CA TYR A 605 2.44 18.43 22.11
C TYR A 605 2.43 18.90 20.65
N CYS A 606 1.49 18.42 19.84
CA CYS A 606 1.35 18.78 18.44
C CYS A 606 0.26 19.84 18.23
N ASP A 607 0.42 20.62 17.16
CA ASP A 607 -0.56 21.64 16.77
C ASP A 607 -1.75 21.03 16.04
N VAL A 608 -1.51 19.94 15.29
CA VAL A 608 -2.51 19.21 14.49
C VAL A 608 -2.35 17.71 14.75
N LEU A 609 -3.47 16.99 14.85
CA LEU A 609 -3.48 15.52 14.83
C LEU A 609 -3.48 15.04 13.37
N SER A 610 -2.71 14.02 13.02
CA SER A 610 -2.74 13.45 11.67
C SER A 610 -2.96 11.95 11.65
N PHE A 611 -3.77 11.51 10.69
CA PHE A 611 -4.19 10.12 10.53
C PHE A 611 -4.14 9.68 9.06
N ASN A 612 -3.67 8.45 8.83
CA ASN A 612 -3.75 7.77 7.56
C ASN A 612 -5.04 6.94 7.55
N PHE A 613 -6.07 7.45 6.88
CA PHE A 613 -7.39 6.83 6.84
C PHE A 613 -7.66 6.16 5.50
N TYR A 614 -7.27 4.89 5.43
CA TYR A 614 -7.62 3.99 4.33
C TYR A 614 -9.01 3.36 4.59
N VAL A 615 -10.04 4.21 4.55
CA VAL A 615 -11.46 3.86 4.73
C VAL A 615 -12.33 4.65 3.74
N ARG A 616 -13.60 4.25 3.55
CA ARG A 616 -14.52 4.94 2.62
C ARG A 616 -15.02 6.29 3.11
N GLU A 617 -15.07 6.47 4.43
CA GLU A 617 -15.43 7.73 5.08
C GLU A 617 -14.45 7.94 6.24
N PRO A 618 -13.92 9.15 6.46
CA PRO A 618 -12.99 9.42 7.56
C PRO A 618 -13.51 8.93 8.91
N GLN A 619 -14.83 9.08 9.14
CA GLN A 619 -15.53 8.69 10.37
C GLN A 619 -15.45 7.20 10.71
N HIS A 620 -15.15 6.35 9.73
CA HIS A 620 -14.93 4.92 9.95
C HIS A 620 -13.49 4.58 10.37
N GLY A 621 -12.57 5.55 10.32
CA GLY A 621 -11.17 5.35 10.65
C GLY A 621 -10.85 5.45 12.14
N TYR A 622 -11.67 6.14 12.93
CA TYR A 622 -11.48 6.29 14.37
C TYR A 622 -12.77 6.75 15.08
N ASP A 623 -12.78 6.75 16.43
CA ASP A 623 -13.85 7.36 17.22
C ASP A 623 -13.76 8.90 17.19
N PHE A 624 -14.56 9.53 16.34
CA PHE A 624 -14.64 10.99 16.24
C PHE A 624 -15.26 11.68 17.46
N ALA A 625 -16.01 10.97 18.32
CA ALA A 625 -16.46 11.56 19.57
C ALA A 625 -15.28 11.78 20.51
N ALA A 626 -14.39 10.79 20.62
CA ALA A 626 -13.13 10.91 21.36
C ALA A 626 -12.22 12.01 20.78
N LEU A 627 -12.10 12.09 19.44
CA LEU A 627 -11.27 13.13 18.80
C LEU A 627 -11.81 14.55 19.05
N ARG A 628 -13.13 14.75 18.96
CA ARG A 628 -13.74 16.05 19.28
C ARG A 628 -13.53 16.46 20.73
N ALA A 629 -13.49 15.50 21.66
CA ALA A 629 -13.22 15.76 23.08
C ALA A 629 -11.80 16.29 23.34
N LEU A 630 -10.84 16.02 22.45
CA LEU A 630 -9.48 16.56 22.53
C LEU A 630 -9.38 18.03 22.07
N ASP A 631 -10.42 18.53 21.41
CA ASP A 631 -10.49 19.87 20.82
C ASP A 631 -9.24 20.29 20.04
N LYS A 632 -8.83 19.46 19.09
CA LYS A 632 -7.68 19.70 18.21
C LYS A 632 -8.06 19.60 16.74
N PRO A 633 -7.41 20.38 15.85
CA PRO A 633 -7.56 20.22 14.42
C PRO A 633 -6.95 18.89 13.95
N LEU A 634 -7.57 18.30 12.92
CA LEU A 634 -7.19 17.00 12.35
C LEU A 634 -6.85 17.14 10.86
N LEU A 635 -5.77 16.52 10.43
CA LEU A 635 -5.40 16.36 9.03
C LEU A 635 -5.49 14.89 8.65
N VAL A 636 -6.32 14.55 7.66
CA VAL A 636 -6.23 13.23 7.04
C VAL A 636 -5.00 13.24 6.15
N SER A 637 -3.92 12.61 6.60
CA SER A 637 -2.61 12.70 5.99
C SER A 637 -2.37 11.71 4.85
N GLU A 638 -3.18 10.64 4.77
CA GLU A 638 -3.26 9.73 3.63
C GLU A 638 -4.67 9.16 3.49
N PHE A 639 -5.14 9.05 2.26
CA PHE A 639 -6.24 8.19 1.85
C PHE A 639 -6.10 7.92 0.34
N HIS A 640 -6.66 6.81 -0.14
CA HIS A 640 -6.82 6.58 -1.57
C HIS A 640 -7.92 5.58 -1.89
N PHE A 641 -8.24 5.52 -3.19
CA PHE A 641 -9.08 4.50 -3.80
C PHE A 641 -8.40 4.04 -5.08
N GLY A 642 -8.09 2.75 -5.17
CA GLY A 642 -7.56 2.15 -6.39
C GLY A 642 -8.54 1.22 -7.08
N SER A 643 -8.10 0.60 -8.16
CA SER A 643 -8.80 -0.47 -8.88
C SER A 643 -7.77 -1.37 -9.58
N ARG A 644 -8.21 -2.43 -10.26
CA ARG A 644 -7.32 -3.41 -10.94
C ARG A 644 -7.49 -3.45 -12.46
N ASP A 645 -8.28 -2.54 -13.02
CA ASP A 645 -8.68 -2.53 -14.44
C ASP A 645 -7.84 -1.58 -15.32
N ARG A 646 -6.69 -1.09 -14.81
CA ARG A 646 -5.78 -0.16 -15.53
C ARG A 646 -4.31 -0.57 -15.59
N GLY A 647 -4.00 -1.82 -15.24
CA GLY A 647 -2.69 -2.42 -15.52
C GLY A 647 -1.91 -2.86 -14.28
N PRO A 648 -1.62 -1.97 -13.30
CA PRO A 648 -1.07 -2.41 -12.02
C PRO A 648 -1.99 -3.43 -11.33
N PHE A 649 -1.41 -4.30 -10.53
CA PHE A 649 -2.07 -5.55 -10.10
C PHE A 649 -2.78 -5.44 -8.76
N TRP A 650 -2.41 -4.44 -7.96
CA TRP A 650 -2.99 -4.22 -6.64
C TRP A 650 -3.98 -3.04 -6.66
N GLY A 651 -5.17 -3.22 -6.10
CA GLY A 651 -6.17 -2.15 -6.00
C GLY A 651 -5.87 -1.11 -4.91
N GLY A 652 -4.70 -1.18 -4.27
CA GLY A 652 -4.36 -0.39 -3.08
C GLY A 652 -5.01 -0.95 -1.81
N VAL A 653 -4.81 -0.25 -0.68
CA VAL A 653 -5.42 -0.57 0.62
C VAL A 653 -6.95 -0.53 0.58
N VAL A 654 -7.55 0.48 -0.07
CA VAL A 654 -8.99 0.53 -0.37
C VAL A 654 -9.21 0.50 -1.87
N GLU A 655 -9.99 -0.48 -2.30
CA GLU A 655 -10.26 -0.76 -3.70
C GLU A 655 -11.72 -0.45 -4.06
N THR A 656 -11.89 0.14 -5.23
CA THR A 656 -13.16 0.26 -5.96
C THR A 656 -13.19 -0.79 -7.08
N TYR A 657 -14.37 -1.12 -7.60
CA TYR A 657 -14.48 -2.20 -8.56
C TYR A 657 -13.75 -1.88 -9.89
N LYS A 658 -13.75 -0.60 -10.28
CA LYS A 658 -13.19 -0.12 -11.56
C LYS A 658 -12.79 1.35 -11.48
N GLU A 659 -11.95 1.79 -12.40
CA GLU A 659 -11.40 3.15 -12.49
C GLU A 659 -12.47 4.24 -12.39
N GLU A 660 -13.63 4.05 -13.03
CA GLU A 660 -14.69 5.06 -13.08
C GLU A 660 -15.33 5.35 -11.71
N GLU A 661 -15.14 4.47 -10.72
CA GLU A 661 -15.66 4.61 -9.37
C GLU A 661 -14.73 5.37 -8.43
N ARG A 662 -13.44 5.51 -8.78
CA ARG A 662 -12.46 6.21 -7.95
C ARG A 662 -12.81 7.69 -7.76
N GLY A 663 -13.29 8.35 -8.81
CA GLY A 663 -13.72 9.75 -8.77
C GLY A 663 -14.89 10.01 -7.81
N PRO A 664 -16.00 9.28 -7.94
CA PRO A 664 -17.09 9.28 -6.96
C PRO A 664 -16.64 8.97 -5.52
N ALA A 665 -15.76 7.98 -5.34
CA ALA A 665 -15.24 7.63 -4.01
C ALA A 665 -14.42 8.78 -3.38
N TYR A 666 -13.54 9.43 -4.15
CA TYR A 666 -12.81 10.62 -3.70
C TYR A 666 -13.75 11.75 -3.29
N ALA A 667 -14.74 12.06 -4.14
CA ALA A 667 -15.69 13.14 -3.90
C ALA A 667 -16.55 12.86 -2.64
N HIS A 668 -16.93 11.60 -2.43
CA HIS A 668 -17.65 11.16 -1.23
C HIS A 668 -16.81 11.32 0.02
N PHE A 669 -15.56 10.83 0.00
CA PHE A 669 -14.64 10.95 1.14
C PHE A 669 -14.40 12.42 1.51
N LEU A 670 -14.13 13.28 0.51
CA LEU A 670 -13.93 14.72 0.74
C LEU A 670 -15.20 15.39 1.29
N ALA A 671 -16.38 15.04 0.77
CA ALA A 671 -17.65 15.55 1.30
C ALA A 671 -17.85 15.18 2.77
N LYS A 672 -17.57 13.92 3.13
CA LYS A 672 -17.63 13.42 4.51
C LYS A 672 -16.58 14.04 5.42
N ALA A 673 -15.39 14.33 4.90
CA ALA A 673 -14.37 15.05 5.64
C ALA A 673 -14.82 16.48 6.00
N LEU A 674 -15.48 17.18 5.06
CA LEU A 674 -15.98 18.54 5.30
C LEU A 674 -17.16 18.61 6.27
N GLU A 675 -17.94 17.55 6.44
CA GLU A 675 -18.99 17.47 7.46
C GLU A 675 -18.42 17.53 8.88
N GLU A 676 -17.17 17.11 9.08
CA GLU A 676 -16.52 17.11 10.39
C GLU A 676 -15.80 18.46 10.66
N PRO A 677 -16.18 19.22 11.71
CA PRO A 677 -15.60 20.53 12.01
C PRO A 677 -14.13 20.50 12.45
N SER A 678 -13.63 19.37 12.93
CA SER A 678 -12.23 19.21 13.33
C SER A 678 -11.28 18.96 12.16
N ILE A 679 -11.76 18.45 11.02
CA ILE A 679 -10.90 18.16 9.87
C ILE A 679 -10.55 19.46 9.14
N VAL A 680 -9.25 19.73 8.97
CA VAL A 680 -8.69 20.92 8.32
C VAL A 680 -8.00 20.62 6.99
N GLY A 681 -8.00 19.37 6.55
CA GLY A 681 -7.39 18.97 5.29
C GLY A 681 -7.48 17.47 5.01
N VAL A 682 -7.29 17.11 3.75
CA VAL A 682 -7.13 15.72 3.31
C VAL A 682 -6.02 15.63 2.26
N HIS A 683 -5.12 14.66 2.41
CA HIS A 683 -3.98 14.44 1.51
C HIS A 683 -4.12 13.09 0.80
N TRP A 684 -4.17 13.13 -0.53
CA TRP A 684 -4.24 11.93 -1.37
C TRP A 684 -2.90 11.21 -1.42
N PHE A 685 -2.90 9.89 -1.22
CA PHE A 685 -1.72 9.04 -1.47
C PHE A 685 -1.95 8.24 -2.76
N GLN A 686 -1.36 8.57 -3.91
CA GLN A 686 -0.24 9.49 -4.15
C GLN A 686 -0.29 10.02 -5.59
N TYR A 687 0.73 10.76 -6.02
CA TYR A 687 0.81 11.32 -7.37
C TYR A 687 0.85 10.24 -8.46
N LEU A 688 1.81 9.31 -8.41
CA LEU A 688 2.03 8.31 -9.45
C LEU A 688 1.46 6.93 -9.10
N ASP A 689 0.97 6.24 -10.13
CA ASP A 689 0.81 4.80 -10.06
C ASP A 689 2.16 4.13 -9.81
N GLN A 690 2.09 2.98 -9.13
CA GLN A 690 3.26 2.19 -8.85
C GLN A 690 3.60 1.29 -10.05
N PRO A 691 4.90 0.94 -10.23
CA PRO A 691 5.29 0.06 -11.32
C PRO A 691 4.63 -1.31 -11.15
N VAL A 692 4.16 -1.87 -12.27
CA VAL A 692 3.48 -3.18 -12.31
C VAL A 692 4.29 -4.29 -11.62
N SER A 693 5.62 -4.21 -11.68
CA SER A 693 6.54 -5.18 -11.06
C SER A 693 7.05 -4.78 -9.67
N GLY A 694 6.40 -3.83 -9.00
CA GLY A 694 6.68 -3.48 -7.59
C GLY A 694 7.71 -2.37 -7.42
N ARG A 695 7.37 -1.36 -6.62
CA ARG A 695 8.28 -0.25 -6.28
C ARG A 695 9.46 -0.74 -5.43
N LEU A 696 10.58 0.00 -5.47
CA LEU A 696 11.81 -0.40 -4.76
C LEU A 696 11.62 -0.58 -3.25
N LEU A 697 10.78 0.24 -2.61
CA LEU A 697 10.66 0.27 -1.14
C LEU A 697 10.18 -1.06 -0.55
N ASP A 698 9.07 -1.58 -1.05
CA ASP A 698 8.34 -2.73 -0.48
C ASP A 698 7.67 -3.62 -1.54
N GLY A 699 7.82 -3.32 -2.83
CA GLY A 699 7.22 -4.10 -3.91
C GLY A 699 5.75 -3.79 -4.17
N GLU A 700 5.18 -2.73 -3.57
CA GLU A 700 3.82 -2.31 -3.94
C GLU A 700 3.72 -1.96 -5.44
N ASN A 701 2.66 -2.45 -6.08
CA ASN A 701 2.41 -2.37 -7.52
C ASN A 701 0.95 -2.06 -7.82
N GLY A 702 0.41 -1.05 -7.14
CA GLY A 702 -1.00 -0.67 -7.24
C GLY A 702 -1.33 0.48 -8.16
N HIS A 703 -2.60 0.51 -8.55
CA HIS A 703 -3.21 1.55 -9.37
C HIS A 703 -4.09 2.43 -8.48
N PHE A 704 -3.54 3.55 -8.06
CA PHE A 704 -4.17 4.55 -7.19
C PHE A 704 -3.50 5.93 -7.32
N GLY A 705 -2.66 6.14 -8.33
CA GLY A 705 -2.08 7.43 -8.67
C GLY A 705 -3.10 8.38 -9.33
N LEU A 706 -2.78 9.66 -9.36
CA LEU A 706 -3.42 10.65 -10.24
C LEU A 706 -2.94 10.51 -11.69
N VAL A 707 -1.69 10.05 -11.85
CA VAL A 707 -1.00 9.87 -13.14
C VAL A 707 -0.45 8.45 -13.27
N ALA A 708 -0.57 7.89 -14.47
CA ALA A 708 -0.01 6.59 -14.83
C ALA A 708 1.52 6.65 -14.92
N ILE A 709 2.16 5.48 -14.98
CA ILE A 709 3.61 5.33 -15.25
C ILE A 709 4.06 5.97 -16.58
N THR A 710 3.12 6.25 -17.48
CA THR A 710 3.32 6.91 -18.78
C THR A 710 3.19 8.43 -18.72
N ASP A 711 3.13 9.02 -17.53
CA ASP A 711 2.88 10.45 -17.30
C ASP A 711 1.54 10.94 -17.88
N ARG A 712 0.57 10.03 -18.04
CA ARG A 712 -0.79 10.33 -18.49
C ARG A 712 -1.69 10.51 -17.27
N PRO A 713 -2.41 11.63 -17.12
CA PRO A 713 -3.41 11.74 -16.06
C PRO A 713 -4.56 10.78 -16.33
N TRP A 714 -5.10 10.20 -15.27
CA TRP A 714 -6.33 9.42 -15.34
C TRP A 714 -7.52 10.36 -15.52
N GLN A 715 -7.85 10.67 -16.78
CA GLN A 715 -8.65 11.85 -17.13
C GLN A 715 -10.01 11.91 -16.42
N GLY A 716 -10.73 10.80 -16.38
CA GLY A 716 -12.02 10.70 -15.70
C GLY A 716 -11.88 10.99 -14.20
N PHE A 717 -10.87 10.37 -13.57
CA PHE A 717 -10.56 10.57 -12.16
C PHE A 717 -10.15 12.02 -11.84
N VAL A 718 -9.16 12.59 -12.54
CA VAL A 718 -8.69 13.97 -12.26
C VAL A 718 -9.77 15.02 -12.52
N THR A 719 -10.68 14.77 -13.46
CA THR A 719 -11.84 15.66 -13.70
C THR A 719 -12.80 15.63 -12.51
N ALA A 720 -13.06 14.45 -11.94
CA ALA A 720 -13.89 14.30 -10.75
C ALA A 720 -13.23 14.91 -9.50
N VAL A 721 -11.93 14.68 -9.30
CA VAL A 721 -11.11 15.29 -8.24
C VAL A 721 -11.18 16.81 -8.33
N ARG A 722 -10.93 17.38 -9.52
CA ARG A 722 -11.03 18.83 -9.76
C ARG A 722 -12.39 19.37 -9.36
N LYS A 723 -13.46 18.74 -9.83
CA LYS A 723 -14.83 19.16 -9.51
C LYS A 723 -15.08 19.16 -8.00
N ALA A 724 -14.63 18.12 -7.29
CA ALA A 724 -14.79 18.02 -5.85
C ALA A 724 -13.99 19.10 -5.11
N ASN A 725 -12.72 19.30 -5.48
CA ASN A 725 -11.83 20.30 -4.89
C ASN A 725 -12.33 21.74 -5.07
N LEU A 726 -12.80 22.09 -6.27
CA LEU A 726 -13.36 23.41 -6.54
C LEU A 726 -14.69 23.68 -5.82
N GLY A 727 -15.36 22.62 -5.33
CA GLY A 727 -16.57 22.74 -4.51
C GLY A 727 -16.30 23.04 -3.03
N VAL A 728 -15.06 22.87 -2.56
CA VAL A 728 -14.71 23.05 -1.14
C VAL A 728 -14.91 24.48 -0.62
N PRO A 729 -14.45 25.55 -1.30
CA PRO A 729 -14.62 26.92 -0.81
C PRO A 729 -16.09 27.27 -0.55
N ALA A 730 -16.99 26.87 -1.46
CA ALA A 730 -18.41 27.13 -1.33
C ALA A 730 -19.04 26.51 -0.07
N ARG A 731 -18.46 25.41 0.44
CA ARG A 731 -18.90 24.77 1.70
C ARG A 731 -18.19 25.35 2.92
N LEU A 732 -16.87 25.57 2.83
CA LEU A 732 -16.07 26.01 3.97
C LEU A 732 -16.30 27.48 4.33
N LEU A 733 -16.55 28.33 3.32
CA LEU A 733 -16.76 29.77 3.50
C LEU A 733 -18.23 30.14 3.68
N ALA A 734 -19.15 29.18 3.59
CA ALA A 734 -20.56 29.44 3.85
C ALA A 734 -20.74 29.87 5.31
N PRO A 735 -21.55 30.92 5.59
CA PRO A 735 -21.87 31.27 6.95
C PRO A 735 -22.60 30.09 7.61
N ASN A 736 -22.18 29.70 8.82
CA ASN A 736 -22.82 28.65 9.59
C ASN A 736 -24.32 28.94 9.68
N ARG A 737 -25.17 28.06 9.13
CA ARG A 737 -26.61 28.15 9.37
C ARG A 737 -26.85 27.74 10.83
N PRO A 738 -27.57 28.57 11.62
CA PRO A 738 -27.80 28.35 13.04
C PRO A 738 -28.55 27.04 13.33
#